data_AF-A0A818WLP7-F1
#
_entry.id   AF-A0A818WLP7-F1
#
_cell.length_a   1.000
_cell.length_b   1.000
_cell.length_c   1.000
_cell.angle_alpha   90.00
_cell.angle_beta   90.00
_cell.angle_gamma   90.00
#
_symmetry.space_group_name_H-M   'P 1'
#
loop_
_entity.id
_entity.type
_entity.pdbx_description
1 polymer ?
#
loop_
_entity_poly.entity_id
_entity_poly.type
_entity_poly.pdbx_seq_one_letter_code
_entity_poly.pdbx_strand_id
1 'polypeptide(L)'
;MHHSCSRREQQIFETNAEDIAAQAQGACKNQHQVAQLGAGIADRVAILLNAIAQRQTEPLYYIPVNVSSTALDMTKTTMQSRMPGIFVIPKTVNYVTEKLELPNFIGRTLVMCIGASIDNFSREEAAMMFEKICHQLQAGDGILLGIDMFKDPAIILSGYCDTNRLHDKFHGNFLRRLNREFGYNFDVDQFRHQAIWNERESRVELVIESSCSQRVQCNHNIEKNIDFITVSIIDINESASAYRCLLEDLSNEIFYEIFDHLDNYHIYKGFFHLNRRFKKLMMNSNLPMTINISTMSKSNFENYYNDILIPNKRRINTLRSSNPFVADILFLPPRLLLEFIHLETLILDKIKMKTFDKIFVELMFLPKLHSLTISPGEYVQSSSHLFSSIFSLHKLKYCKIIIQTKVSETMFPAYLSEYDESPIEYLIIDGRFPFESLNNLLSCLPRLRHLSISTLVKSGFEERRELPSTKLKYLKYISLNLDYVRFDQFEKILKTFFHYVEILRIATLFDEAYLNAKRWEELLSIHMPCLRIFDMNHCDSIRNNSLTYHDLIDQFNSSFWISKQWFFTHQHDWQQSLESGMFYSTNRYRRQDYTFYWELADKICPHAEENNLNSVKHVHVCSKRANKSCVNYFPNATQLSIKRYFETLDDSISTSLSRIVPLQQLTKLVIECYNFPWEEIVKLLCFTPNLDALKLDFIKFNENNINLMTKSKTYQYVSNTNKIKNLDVRHACSYERMRLIINLFPKLEYLKTGVNRKEIVQIVRFLLSKSNNETQNLFFLCISEIPKICLKELNFLIKLENLLGDYFITFINRDLYLWW
;
A
#
# COMPACT_ATOMS: atom_id res chain seq x y z
N MET A 1 -10.77 20.14 17.71
CA MET A 1 -10.85 19.93 16.25
C MET A 1 -9.49 19.80 15.55
N HIS A 2 -8.43 19.28 16.21
CA HIS A 2 -7.25 18.70 15.53
C HIS A 2 -7.58 17.57 14.51
N HIS A 3 -8.84 17.20 14.31
CA HIS A 3 -9.26 15.96 13.66
C HIS A 3 -9.06 15.92 12.13
N SER A 4 -9.18 17.02 11.38
CA SER A 4 -8.98 16.98 9.91
C SER A 4 -7.50 16.84 9.55
N CYS A 5 -6.63 17.70 10.10
CA CYS A 5 -5.18 17.59 9.93
C CYS A 5 -4.65 16.28 10.55
N SER A 6 -5.15 15.88 11.72
CA SER A 6 -4.79 14.60 12.35
C SER A 6 -5.17 13.38 11.50
N ARG A 7 -6.36 13.38 10.89
CA ARG A 7 -6.77 12.28 9.98
C ARG A 7 -5.93 12.26 8.71
N ARG A 8 -5.63 13.42 8.12
CA ARG A 8 -4.84 13.49 6.89
C ARG A 8 -3.40 13.09 7.12
N GLU A 9 -2.81 13.54 8.21
CA GLU A 9 -1.46 13.13 8.65
C GLU A 9 -1.41 11.64 8.98
N GLN A 10 -2.43 11.10 9.64
CA GLN A 10 -2.55 9.66 9.87
C GLN A 10 -2.61 8.87 8.55
N GLN A 11 -3.40 9.31 7.56
CA GLN A 11 -3.45 8.69 6.22
C GLN A 11 -2.08 8.72 5.52
N ILE A 12 -1.33 9.82 5.69
CA ILE A 12 0.03 9.94 5.14
C ILE A 12 0.94 8.89 5.77
N PHE A 13 0.90 8.67 7.08
CA PHE A 13 1.68 7.61 7.73
C PHE A 13 1.18 6.21 7.34
N GLU A 14 -0.13 5.97 7.29
CA GLU A 14 -0.68 4.67 6.86
C GLU A 14 -0.25 4.29 5.44
N THR A 15 -0.11 5.27 4.56
CA THR A 15 0.27 5.04 3.15
C THR A 15 1.79 5.02 2.94
N ASN A 16 2.55 5.85 3.65
CA ASN A 16 3.95 6.13 3.33
C ASN A 16 4.94 5.80 4.47
N ALA A 17 4.52 5.21 5.59
CA ALA A 17 5.42 4.96 6.73
C ALA A 17 6.66 4.14 6.37
N GLU A 18 6.54 3.16 5.48
CA GLU A 18 7.69 2.35 5.01
C GLU A 18 8.72 3.18 4.25
N ASP A 19 8.26 4.09 3.38
CA ASP A 19 9.13 4.97 2.61
C ASP A 19 9.79 6.01 3.52
N ILE A 20 9.03 6.61 4.43
CA ILE A 20 9.55 7.56 5.43
C ILE A 20 10.59 6.86 6.32
N ALA A 21 10.31 5.64 6.78
CA ALA A 21 11.24 4.86 7.58
C ALA A 21 12.51 4.47 6.80
N ALA A 22 12.39 4.12 5.52
CA ALA A 22 13.52 3.84 4.64
C ALA A 22 14.42 5.06 4.47
N GLN A 23 13.83 6.25 4.29
CA GLN A 23 14.56 7.51 4.17
C GLN A 23 15.22 7.92 5.49
N ALA A 24 14.51 7.80 6.61
CA ALA A 24 15.04 8.11 7.94
C ALA A 24 16.32 7.31 8.25
N GLN A 25 16.36 6.02 7.87
CA GLN A 25 17.55 5.17 8.01
C GLN A 25 18.74 5.63 7.15
N GLY A 26 18.48 6.17 5.95
CA GLY A 26 19.50 6.54 4.96
C GLY A 26 20.43 5.38 4.61
N ALA A 27 21.75 5.63 4.56
CA ALA A 27 22.76 4.59 4.29
C ALA A 27 23.13 3.73 5.52
N CYS A 28 22.61 4.06 6.71
CA CYS A 28 22.89 3.34 7.95
C CYS A 28 21.79 2.28 8.20
N LYS A 29 22.19 1.08 8.62
CA LYS A 29 21.24 -0.03 8.84
C LYS A 29 20.38 0.11 10.10
N ASN A 30 20.73 1.04 11.01
CA ASN A 30 20.07 1.14 12.32
C ASN A 30 19.69 2.59 12.64
N GLN A 31 18.39 2.85 12.79
CA GLN A 31 17.81 4.08 13.31
C GLN A 31 17.51 3.88 14.80
N HIS A 32 18.43 4.27 15.67
CA HIS A 32 18.33 3.88 17.08
C HIS A 32 17.39 4.79 17.88
N GLN A 33 17.22 6.05 17.47
CA GLN A 33 16.49 7.04 18.28
C GLN A 33 15.46 7.82 17.48
N VAL A 34 14.27 7.99 18.08
CA VAL A 34 13.22 8.86 17.58
C VAL A 34 12.70 9.75 18.71
N ALA A 35 12.89 11.06 18.59
CA ALA A 35 12.39 12.05 19.54
C ALA A 35 11.15 12.74 19.00
N GLN A 36 10.04 12.75 19.74
CA GLN A 36 8.82 13.47 19.35
C GLN A 36 8.63 14.70 20.22
N LEU A 37 8.60 15.87 19.59
CA LEU A 37 8.24 17.14 20.23
C LEU A 37 6.72 17.24 20.33
N GLY A 38 6.22 17.69 21.48
CA GLY A 38 4.78 17.84 21.72
C GLY A 38 4.03 16.51 21.75
N ALA A 39 4.65 15.45 22.27
CA ALA A 39 4.08 14.10 22.27
C ALA A 39 2.76 14.03 23.07
N GLY A 40 1.64 13.84 22.38
CA GLY A 40 0.31 13.59 22.96
C GLY A 40 -0.07 12.11 22.95
N ILE A 41 -1.36 11.79 22.83
CA ILE A 41 -1.83 10.39 22.68
C ILE A 41 -1.18 9.80 21.42
N ALA A 42 -0.27 8.84 21.61
CA ALA A 42 0.71 8.40 20.62
C ALA A 42 0.18 7.45 19.53
N ASP A 43 -1.12 7.47 19.25
CA ASP A 43 -1.78 6.49 18.38
C ASP A 43 -1.25 6.50 16.95
N ARG A 44 -0.95 7.70 16.42
CA ARG A 44 -0.53 7.91 15.03
C ARG A 44 0.96 7.61 14.82
N VAL A 45 1.77 7.92 15.82
CA VAL A 45 3.24 7.78 15.76
C VAL A 45 3.65 6.32 15.84
N ALA A 46 2.85 5.47 16.48
CA ALA A 46 3.06 4.04 16.50
C ALA A 46 3.17 3.43 15.09
N ILE A 47 2.47 3.97 14.09
CA ILE A 47 2.53 3.49 12.70
C ILE A 47 3.94 3.65 12.14
N LEU A 48 4.49 4.87 12.26
CA LEU A 48 5.84 5.18 11.78
C LEU A 48 6.93 4.50 12.61
N LEU A 49 6.81 4.52 13.94
CA LEU A 49 7.77 3.84 14.83
C LEU A 49 7.82 2.34 14.54
N ASN A 50 6.68 1.71 14.23
CA ASN A 50 6.63 0.29 13.87
C ASN A 50 7.33 0.02 12.53
N ALA A 51 7.12 0.86 11.52
CA ALA A 51 7.85 0.77 10.25
C ALA A 51 9.38 0.93 10.46
N ILE A 52 9.81 1.87 11.30
CA ILE A 52 11.23 2.04 11.65
C ILE A 52 11.77 0.80 12.39
N ALA A 53 11.04 0.31 13.39
CA ALA A 53 11.47 -0.83 14.21
C ALA A 53 11.57 -2.14 13.38
N GLN A 54 10.67 -2.37 12.43
CA GLN A 54 10.69 -3.56 11.57
C GLN A 54 11.91 -3.65 10.65
N ARG A 55 12.59 -2.52 10.41
CA ARG A 55 13.70 -2.41 9.48
C ARG A 55 15.07 -2.52 10.14
N GLN A 56 15.13 -2.81 11.44
CA GLN A 56 16.37 -2.93 12.17
C GLN A 56 16.38 -4.12 13.13
N THR A 57 17.59 -4.51 13.52
CA THR A 57 17.81 -5.63 14.45
C THR A 57 17.98 -5.16 15.89
N GLU A 58 18.30 -3.87 16.09
CA GLU A 58 18.50 -3.26 17.39
C GLU A 58 17.23 -2.60 17.94
N PRO A 59 17.06 -2.52 19.27
CA PRO A 59 15.90 -1.89 19.88
C PRO A 59 15.76 -0.41 19.51
N LEU A 60 14.51 0.02 19.30
CA LEU A 60 14.18 1.41 19.02
C LEU A 60 13.94 2.18 20.33
N TYR A 61 14.65 3.31 20.49
CA TYR A 61 14.46 4.25 21.58
C TYR A 61 13.52 5.37 21.14
N TYR A 62 12.37 5.44 21.79
CA TYR A 62 11.38 6.49 21.57
C TYR A 62 11.38 7.49 22.73
N ILE A 63 11.59 8.76 22.41
CA ILE A 63 11.72 9.86 23.37
C ILE A 63 10.53 10.82 23.17
N PRO A 64 9.39 10.57 23.83
CA PRO A 64 8.29 11.53 23.84
C PRO A 64 8.64 12.73 24.72
N VAL A 65 8.52 13.93 24.18
CA VAL A 65 8.77 15.20 24.86
C VAL A 65 7.46 15.98 25.01
N ASN A 66 7.08 16.32 26.24
CA ASN A 66 5.87 17.13 26.51
C ASN A 66 6.03 17.89 27.84
N VAL A 67 5.34 19.01 28.03
CA VAL A 67 5.28 19.71 29.33
C VAL A 67 4.41 18.98 30.36
N SER A 68 3.52 18.08 29.92
CA SER A 68 2.63 17.32 30.78
C SER A 68 3.19 15.93 31.09
N SER A 69 3.63 15.72 32.34
CA SER A 69 4.09 14.41 32.82
C SER A 69 3.01 13.33 32.72
N THR A 70 1.74 13.67 33.00
CA THR A 70 0.62 12.73 32.90
C THR A 70 0.37 12.29 31.46
N ALA A 71 0.53 13.18 30.48
CA ALA A 71 0.45 12.81 29.06
C ALA A 71 1.59 11.87 28.65
N LEU A 72 2.79 12.08 29.20
CA LEU A 72 3.95 11.22 28.97
C LEU A 72 3.78 9.83 29.58
N ASP A 73 3.20 9.72 30.78
CA ASP A 73 2.93 8.43 31.42
C ASP A 73 1.89 7.61 30.65
N MET A 74 0.82 8.27 30.17
CA MET A 74 -0.16 7.64 29.28
C MET A 74 0.50 7.21 27.96
N THR A 75 1.36 8.06 27.40
CA THR A 75 2.09 7.77 26.15
C THR A 75 3.00 6.57 26.33
N LYS A 76 3.77 6.52 27.41
CA LYS A 76 4.65 5.41 27.75
C LYS A 76 3.86 4.10 27.87
N THR A 77 2.78 4.10 28.64
CA THR A 77 1.93 2.92 28.85
C THR A 77 1.33 2.44 27.53
N THR A 78 0.80 3.36 26.72
CA THR A 78 0.18 3.05 25.42
C THR A 78 1.21 2.49 24.44
N MET A 79 2.39 3.11 24.35
CA MET A 79 3.44 2.69 23.43
C MET A 79 4.04 1.35 23.80
N GLN A 80 4.30 1.10 25.09
CA GLN A 80 4.81 -0.20 25.55
C GLN A 80 3.82 -1.34 25.33
N SER A 81 2.52 -1.07 25.45
CA SER A 81 1.46 -2.03 25.13
C SER A 81 1.37 -2.33 23.63
N ARG A 82 1.48 -1.31 22.78
CA ARG A 82 1.35 -1.46 21.32
C ARG A 82 2.60 -1.98 20.62
N MET A 83 3.77 -1.69 21.16
CA MET A 83 5.05 -2.07 20.58
C MET A 83 5.92 -2.78 21.63
N PRO A 84 5.67 -4.07 21.91
CA PRO A 84 6.52 -4.85 22.80
C PRO A 84 7.98 -4.82 22.34
N GLY A 85 8.89 -4.35 23.21
CA GLY A 85 10.31 -4.22 22.90
C GLY A 85 10.78 -2.80 22.57
N ILE A 86 9.88 -1.80 22.47
CA ILE A 86 10.27 -0.39 22.36
C ILE A 86 10.75 0.15 23.72
N PHE A 87 11.85 0.92 23.71
CA PHE A 87 12.31 1.64 24.90
C PHE A 87 11.75 3.05 24.90
N VAL A 88 10.82 3.34 25.81
CA VAL A 88 10.24 4.69 25.93
C VAL A 88 10.94 5.47 27.04
N ILE A 89 11.55 6.60 26.68
CA ILE A 89 12.28 7.50 27.58
C ILE A 89 11.55 8.86 27.59
N PRO A 90 10.58 9.08 28.50
CA PRO A 90 9.83 10.32 28.51
C PRO A 90 10.67 11.49 29.02
N LYS A 91 10.49 12.67 28.40
CA LYS A 91 11.17 13.90 28.79
C LYS A 91 10.14 15.01 29.04
N THR A 92 9.98 15.37 30.32
CA THR A 92 9.13 16.51 30.71
C THR A 92 9.93 17.79 30.58
N VAL A 93 9.80 18.48 29.44
CA VAL A 93 10.59 19.68 29.11
C VAL A 93 9.72 20.67 28.35
N ASN A 94 9.80 21.95 28.72
CA ASN A 94 9.33 23.03 27.85
C ASN A 94 10.43 23.34 26.82
N TYR A 95 10.43 22.61 25.71
CA TYR A 95 11.50 22.65 24.70
C TYR A 95 11.59 23.97 23.91
N VAL A 96 10.72 24.95 24.19
CA VAL A 96 10.83 26.33 23.70
C VAL A 96 11.77 27.13 24.61
N THR A 97 11.52 27.11 25.92
CA THR A 97 12.23 27.91 26.92
C THR A 97 13.45 27.21 27.50
N GLU A 98 13.41 25.89 27.59
CA GLU A 98 14.42 25.04 28.20
C GLU A 98 15.21 24.25 27.16
N LYS A 99 16.42 23.83 27.51
CA LYS A 99 17.24 22.99 26.64
C LYS A 99 16.73 21.55 26.70
N LEU A 100 16.28 21.01 25.57
CA LEU A 100 16.01 19.58 25.43
C LEU A 100 17.35 18.84 25.32
N GLU A 101 17.66 17.94 26.24
CA GLU A 101 18.85 17.09 26.16
C GLU A 101 18.48 15.70 25.62
N LEU A 102 18.91 15.44 24.39
CA LEU A 102 18.79 14.14 23.76
C LEU A 102 19.91 13.20 24.27
N PRO A 103 19.60 11.94 24.62
CA PRO A 103 20.62 10.97 24.98
C PRO A 103 21.64 10.76 23.85
N ASN A 104 22.90 10.60 24.21
CA ASN A 104 23.97 10.34 23.25
C ASN A 104 24.07 8.82 22.99
N PHE A 105 23.34 8.32 21.98
CA PHE A 105 23.38 6.91 21.55
C PHE A 105 24.22 6.71 20.28
N ILE A 106 24.76 5.51 20.09
CA ILE A 106 25.41 5.12 18.83
C ILE A 106 24.31 4.87 17.80
N GLY A 107 24.12 5.77 16.84
CA GLY A 107 23.07 5.65 15.83
C GLY A 107 22.57 6.99 15.28
N ARG A 108 21.62 6.92 14.34
CA ARG A 108 20.90 8.11 13.85
C ARG A 108 19.73 8.47 14.77
N THR A 109 19.50 9.77 14.89
CA THR A 109 18.37 10.41 15.57
C THR A 109 17.39 10.98 14.56
N LEU A 110 16.11 10.69 14.74
CA LEU A 110 15.02 11.34 14.00
C LEU A 110 14.23 12.21 14.98
N VAL A 111 14.20 13.52 14.74
CA VAL A 111 13.36 14.45 15.50
C VAL A 111 12.05 14.66 14.75
N MET A 112 10.92 14.41 15.41
CA MET A 112 9.59 14.57 14.84
C MET A 112 8.87 15.76 15.46
N CYS A 113 8.44 16.70 14.63
CA CYS A 113 7.51 17.76 14.97
C CYS A 113 6.29 17.63 14.04
N ILE A 114 5.22 17.05 14.56
CA ILE A 114 4.08 16.57 13.77
C ILE A 114 2.75 17.03 14.40
N GLY A 115 1.67 16.90 13.65
CA GLY A 115 0.32 17.30 14.08
C GLY A 115 0.09 18.80 13.98
N ALA A 116 0.84 19.48 13.11
CA ALA A 116 0.84 20.94 12.98
C ALA A 116 1.17 21.64 14.32
N SER A 117 1.97 20.99 15.19
CA SER A 117 2.32 21.56 16.50
C SER A 117 3.20 22.80 16.38
N ILE A 118 3.98 22.89 15.30
CA ILE A 118 4.82 24.04 14.97
C ILE A 118 4.00 25.32 14.79
N ASP A 119 2.77 25.21 14.31
CA ASP A 119 1.87 26.33 14.03
C ASP A 119 1.41 27.05 15.32
N ASN A 120 1.63 26.46 16.52
CA ASN A 120 1.30 27.09 17.80
C ASN A 120 2.39 28.02 18.33
N PHE A 121 3.51 28.14 17.63
CA PHE A 121 4.62 29.00 18.02
C PHE A 121 4.72 30.17 17.05
N SER A 122 5.10 31.32 17.58
CA SER A 122 5.55 32.40 16.70
C SER A 122 6.77 31.95 15.88
N ARG A 123 6.99 32.60 14.74
CA ARG A 123 8.15 32.31 13.87
C ARG A 123 9.47 32.37 14.63
N GLU A 124 9.65 33.38 15.49
CA GLU A 124 10.86 33.56 16.29
C GLU A 124 11.04 32.40 17.28
N GLU A 125 9.98 32.00 17.97
CA GLU A 125 10.01 30.86 18.90
C GLU A 125 10.30 29.54 18.18
N ALA A 126 9.67 29.30 17.02
CA ALA A 126 9.91 28.12 16.21
C ALA A 126 11.35 28.08 15.68
N ALA A 127 11.88 29.20 15.17
CA ALA A 127 13.26 29.30 14.68
C ALA A 127 14.26 29.02 15.80
N MET A 128 14.10 29.66 16.97
CA MET A 128 14.96 29.44 18.13
C MET A 128 14.89 27.98 18.63
N MET A 129 13.71 27.37 18.58
CA MET A 129 13.53 25.95 18.94
C MET A 129 14.31 25.04 17.98
N PHE A 130 14.17 25.22 16.66
CA PHE A 130 14.87 24.40 15.68
C PHE A 130 16.38 24.62 15.70
N GLU A 131 16.86 25.85 15.89
CA GLU A 131 18.29 26.12 16.03
C GLU A 131 18.91 25.32 17.18
N LYS A 132 18.27 25.32 18.36
CA LYS A 132 18.69 24.54 19.53
C LYS A 132 18.68 23.03 19.29
N ILE A 133 17.74 22.53 18.48
CA ILE A 133 17.64 21.11 18.13
C ILE A 133 18.74 20.74 17.13
N CYS A 134 18.88 21.51 16.05
CA CYS A 134 19.86 21.28 15.00
C CYS A 134 21.29 21.26 15.55
N HIS A 135 21.60 22.09 16.56
CA HIS A 135 22.91 22.06 17.25
C HIS A 135 23.22 20.74 17.98
N GLN A 136 22.23 19.89 18.21
CA GLN A 136 22.39 18.59 18.85
C GLN A 136 22.39 17.43 17.86
N LEU A 137 22.06 17.69 16.59
CA LEU A 137 22.01 16.68 15.54
C LEU A 137 23.37 16.50 14.89
N GLN A 138 23.67 15.26 14.54
CA GLN A 138 24.88 14.88 13.81
C GLN A 138 24.60 14.70 12.32
N ALA A 139 25.65 14.66 11.51
CA ALA A 139 25.52 14.36 10.09
C ALA A 139 24.85 12.99 9.88
N GLY A 140 23.71 12.97 9.20
CA GLY A 140 22.90 11.78 8.97
C GLY A 140 21.68 11.66 9.88
N ASP A 141 21.55 12.51 10.90
CA ASP A 141 20.28 12.66 11.62
C ASP A 141 19.22 13.33 10.74
N GLY A 142 17.96 13.14 11.09
CA GLY A 142 16.82 13.63 10.32
C GLY A 142 15.84 14.44 11.15
N ILE A 143 15.09 15.31 10.47
CA ILE A 143 13.92 15.98 11.03
C ILE A 143 12.71 15.62 10.17
N LEU A 144 11.63 15.19 10.81
CA LEU A 144 10.33 14.98 10.18
C LEU A 144 9.37 16.07 10.64
N LEU A 145 8.87 16.86 9.68
CA LEU A 145 7.98 17.99 9.92
C LEU A 145 6.60 17.74 9.31
N GLY A 146 5.56 17.89 10.13
CA GLY A 146 4.16 17.99 9.69
C GLY A 146 3.73 19.45 9.71
N ILE A 147 3.47 20.03 8.54
CA ILE A 147 3.07 21.42 8.35
C ILE A 147 1.68 21.44 7.72
N ASP A 148 0.77 22.27 8.25
CA ASP A 148 -0.50 22.50 7.58
C ASP A 148 -0.34 23.53 6.45
N MET A 149 -0.85 23.19 5.27
CA MET A 149 -0.75 24.06 4.10
C MET A 149 -1.83 25.14 4.15
N PHE A 150 -1.49 26.32 3.62
CA PHE A 150 -2.45 27.40 3.42
C PHE A 150 -3.64 26.94 2.56
N LYS A 151 -4.84 27.37 2.97
CA LYS A 151 -6.13 27.09 2.34
C LYS A 151 -6.95 28.37 2.37
N ASP A 152 -8.09 28.37 1.69
CA ASP A 152 -9.08 29.44 1.83
C ASP A 152 -9.37 29.73 3.32
N PRO A 153 -9.28 30.99 3.78
CA PRO A 153 -9.56 31.38 5.18
C PRO A 153 -10.91 30.88 5.70
N ALA A 154 -11.93 30.77 4.85
CA ALA A 154 -13.23 30.22 5.23
C ALA A 154 -13.15 28.72 5.57
N ILE A 155 -12.34 27.95 4.83
CA ILE A 155 -12.09 26.53 5.11
C ILE A 155 -11.29 26.39 6.41
N ILE A 156 -10.27 27.21 6.58
CA ILE A 156 -9.47 27.26 7.80
C ILE A 156 -10.36 27.54 9.01
N LEU A 157 -11.11 28.63 8.98
CA LEU A 157 -11.99 29.04 10.06
C LEU A 157 -13.05 27.99 10.38
N SER A 158 -13.61 27.31 9.37
CA SER A 158 -14.59 26.24 9.59
C SER A 158 -14.04 25.10 10.47
N GLY A 159 -12.72 24.87 10.46
CA GLY A 159 -12.05 23.90 11.33
C GLY A 159 -11.87 24.35 12.78
N TYR A 160 -11.99 25.65 13.06
CA TYR A 160 -11.88 26.23 14.40
C TYR A 160 -13.22 26.73 14.95
N CYS A 161 -14.24 26.90 14.11
CA CYS A 161 -15.60 27.24 14.52
C CYS A 161 -16.22 26.15 15.42
N ASP A 162 -16.85 26.56 16.52
CA ASP A 162 -17.33 25.62 17.54
C ASP A 162 -18.74 25.04 17.27
N THR A 163 -18.89 24.34 16.15
CA THR A 163 -20.18 23.78 15.70
C THR A 163 -20.84 22.82 16.69
N ASN A 164 -20.08 22.20 17.61
CA ASN A 164 -20.57 21.23 18.60
C ASN A 164 -20.36 21.67 20.07
N ARG A 165 -20.03 22.95 20.34
CA ARG A 165 -19.70 23.47 21.69
C ARG A 165 -18.56 22.71 22.39
N LEU A 166 -17.63 22.14 21.64
CA LEU A 166 -16.49 21.39 22.17
C LEU A 166 -15.35 22.34 22.57
N HIS A 167 -15.14 23.44 21.85
CA HIS A 167 -14.13 24.44 22.17
C HIS A 167 -14.55 25.29 23.36
N ASP A 168 -15.84 25.63 23.48
CA ASP A 168 -16.45 26.25 24.66
C ASP A 168 -16.15 25.43 25.93
N LYS A 169 -16.31 24.09 25.86
CA LYS A 169 -16.00 23.20 26.98
C LYS A 169 -14.51 23.13 27.28
N PHE A 170 -13.68 23.10 26.24
CA PHE A 170 -12.21 23.04 26.37
C PHE A 170 -11.65 24.33 26.98
N HIS A 171 -12.01 25.49 26.43
CA HIS A 171 -11.65 26.81 26.93
C HIS A 171 -12.27 27.12 28.30
N GLY A 172 -13.52 26.72 28.53
CA GLY A 172 -14.12 26.82 29.85
C GLY A 172 -13.37 25.98 30.91
N ASN A 173 -12.70 24.89 30.51
CA ASN A 173 -11.85 24.14 31.42
C ASN A 173 -10.61 24.93 31.85
N PHE A 174 -10.05 25.75 30.96
CA PHE A 174 -8.95 26.65 31.29
C PHE A 174 -9.37 27.70 32.33
N LEU A 175 -10.51 28.36 32.14
CA LEU A 175 -11.04 29.33 33.11
C LEU A 175 -11.39 28.70 34.45
N ARG A 176 -12.02 27.50 34.45
CA ARG A 176 -12.27 26.73 35.69
C ARG A 176 -10.97 26.39 36.42
N ARG A 177 -9.90 26.11 35.67
CA ARG A 177 -8.58 25.83 36.23
C ARG A 177 -7.94 27.09 36.81
N LEU A 178 -8.06 28.24 36.14
CA LEU A 178 -7.63 29.53 36.70
C LEU A 178 -8.37 29.86 38.01
N ASN A 179 -9.69 29.66 38.05
CA ASN A 179 -10.47 29.85 39.27
C ASN A 179 -9.96 28.96 40.41
N ARG A 180 -9.73 27.68 40.13
CA ARG A 180 -9.30 26.70 41.13
C ARG A 180 -7.86 26.90 41.60
N GLU A 181 -6.92 27.12 40.68
CA GLU A 181 -5.47 27.11 40.97
C GLU A 181 -4.93 28.47 41.39
N PHE A 182 -5.53 29.56 40.90
CA PHE A 182 -5.06 30.92 41.15
C PHE A 182 -6.08 31.79 41.90
N GLY A 183 -7.26 31.23 42.21
CA GLY A 183 -8.31 31.92 42.97
C GLY A 183 -9.01 33.02 42.18
N TYR A 184 -9.10 32.87 40.86
CA TYR A 184 -9.97 33.71 40.05
C TYR A 184 -11.45 33.36 40.27
N ASN A 185 -12.35 34.26 39.86
CA ASN A 185 -13.80 34.07 39.95
C ASN A 185 -14.52 34.28 38.60
N PHE A 186 -13.90 33.86 37.49
CA PHE A 186 -14.53 33.91 36.17
C PHE A 186 -15.88 33.19 36.15
N ASP A 187 -16.94 33.84 35.66
CA ASP A 187 -18.20 33.17 35.33
C ASP A 187 -18.07 32.51 33.96
N VAL A 188 -17.66 31.25 33.98
CA VAL A 188 -17.29 30.46 32.80
C VAL A 188 -18.45 30.30 31.81
N ASP A 189 -19.70 30.32 32.29
CA ASP A 189 -20.88 30.10 31.46
C ASP A 189 -21.21 31.31 30.57
N GLN A 190 -20.61 32.46 30.85
CA GLN A 190 -20.73 33.69 30.05
C GLN A 190 -19.63 33.81 28.99
N PHE A 191 -18.67 32.88 28.95
CA PHE A 191 -17.59 32.91 27.98
C PHE A 191 -17.89 32.03 26.77
N ARG A 192 -17.59 32.52 25.57
CA ARG A 192 -17.78 31.81 24.30
C ARG A 192 -16.50 31.78 23.49
N HIS A 193 -16.25 30.66 22.85
CA HIS A 193 -15.15 30.50 21.90
C HIS A 193 -15.42 31.29 20.62
N GLN A 194 -14.41 32.01 20.18
CA GLN A 194 -14.37 32.65 18.88
C GLN A 194 -13.04 32.35 18.20
N ALA A 195 -13.11 31.96 16.92
CA ALA A 195 -11.94 31.85 16.06
C ALA A 195 -11.95 33.05 15.10
N ILE A 196 -10.85 33.79 15.08
CA ILE A 196 -10.68 35.00 14.27
C ILE A 196 -9.55 34.75 13.28
N TRP A 197 -9.79 35.03 12.00
CA TRP A 197 -8.72 35.06 11.01
C TRP A 197 -8.06 36.43 11.06
N ASN A 198 -6.79 36.47 11.47
CA ASN A 198 -5.98 37.67 11.36
C ASN A 198 -5.28 37.63 10.00
N GLU A 199 -5.80 38.40 9.05
CA GLU A 199 -5.31 38.44 7.67
C GLU A 199 -3.87 38.99 7.56
N ARG A 200 -3.50 39.92 8.45
CA ARG A 200 -2.17 40.56 8.44
C ARG A 200 -1.06 39.60 8.87
N GLU A 201 -1.31 38.85 9.93
CA GLU A 201 -0.36 37.88 10.49
C GLU A 201 -0.61 36.46 9.94
N SER A 202 -1.62 36.31 9.09
CA SER A 202 -2.06 35.07 8.46
C SER A 202 -2.17 33.92 9.45
N ARG A 203 -3.04 34.11 10.43
CA ARG A 203 -3.16 33.18 11.55
C ARG A 203 -4.58 33.12 12.07
N VAL A 204 -4.91 32.00 12.69
CA VAL A 204 -6.12 31.89 13.49
C VAL A 204 -5.81 32.30 14.93
N GLU A 205 -6.53 33.29 15.42
CA GLU A 205 -6.52 33.68 16.82
C GLU A 205 -7.74 33.05 17.50
N LEU A 206 -7.48 32.22 18.52
CA LEU A 206 -8.51 31.64 19.34
C LEU A 206 -8.73 32.53 20.57
N VAL A 207 -9.89 33.18 20.60
CA VAL A 207 -10.30 34.09 21.65
C VAL A 207 -11.43 33.45 22.45
N ILE A 208 -11.51 33.79 23.73
CA ILE A 208 -12.68 33.58 24.56
C ILE A 208 -13.28 34.96 24.86
N GLU A 209 -14.46 35.21 24.31
CA GLU A 209 -15.19 36.46 24.48
C GLU A 209 -16.26 36.29 25.57
N SER A 210 -16.36 37.26 26.47
CA SER A 210 -17.45 37.28 27.45
C SER A 210 -18.70 37.90 26.84
N SER A 211 -19.85 37.26 27.01
CA SER A 211 -21.16 37.79 26.57
C SER A 211 -21.64 39.00 27.38
N CYS A 212 -20.95 39.33 28.46
CA CYS A 212 -21.22 40.49 29.31
C CYS A 212 -19.91 41.01 29.94
N SER A 213 -19.92 42.25 30.40
CA SER A 213 -18.75 42.76 31.13
C SER A 213 -18.60 42.03 32.47
N GLN A 214 -17.45 41.40 32.68
CA GLN A 214 -17.17 40.65 33.90
C GLN A 214 -16.13 41.34 34.76
N ARG A 215 -16.43 41.36 36.06
CA ARG A 215 -15.53 41.84 37.09
C ARG A 215 -14.85 40.64 37.74
N VAL A 216 -13.57 40.49 37.45
CA VAL A 216 -12.80 39.33 37.88
C VAL A 216 -11.77 39.75 38.94
N GLN A 217 -11.78 39.04 40.06
CA GLN A 217 -10.87 39.21 41.18
C GLN A 217 -9.91 38.02 41.23
N CYS A 218 -8.66 38.29 41.61
CA CYS A 218 -7.65 37.28 41.96
C CYS A 218 -7.31 37.42 43.44
N ASN A 219 -6.77 36.37 44.07
CA ASN A 219 -6.38 36.29 45.49
C ASN A 219 -5.46 37.42 46.05
N HIS A 220 -5.13 38.46 45.27
CA HIS A 220 -4.29 39.60 45.65
C HIS A 220 -5.01 40.97 45.52
N ASN A 221 -6.36 41.02 45.62
CA ASN A 221 -7.18 42.25 45.61
C ASN A 221 -7.03 43.16 44.36
N ILE A 222 -6.57 42.60 43.25
CA ILE A 222 -6.56 43.31 41.96
C ILE A 222 -7.86 42.94 41.24
N GLU A 223 -8.73 43.94 41.08
CA GLU A 223 -9.97 43.82 40.33
C GLU A 223 -9.75 44.33 38.90
N LYS A 224 -10.07 43.49 37.91
CA LYS A 224 -10.03 43.89 36.50
C LYS A 224 -11.37 43.59 35.84
N ASN A 225 -11.83 44.54 35.02
CA ASN A 225 -12.89 44.28 34.07
C ASN A 225 -12.29 43.55 32.87
N ILE A 226 -12.85 42.39 32.53
CA ILE A 226 -12.39 41.55 31.43
C ILE A 226 -13.56 41.28 30.51
N ASP A 227 -13.46 41.79 29.28
CA ASP A 227 -14.47 41.58 28.24
C ASP A 227 -14.02 40.48 27.24
N PHE A 228 -12.71 40.31 27.02
CA PHE A 228 -12.14 39.26 26.16
C PHE A 228 -10.79 38.74 26.69
N ILE A 229 -10.47 37.47 26.35
CA ILE A 229 -9.19 36.83 26.65
C ILE A 229 -8.71 36.10 25.40
N THR A 230 -7.52 36.45 24.88
CA THR A 230 -6.85 35.68 23.84
C THR A 230 -6.17 34.45 24.45
N VAL A 231 -6.45 33.25 23.93
CA VAL A 231 -6.04 31.98 24.56
C VAL A 231 -5.06 31.17 23.73
N SER A 232 -5.11 31.27 22.41
CA SER A 232 -4.11 30.62 21.55
C SER A 232 -3.98 31.37 20.23
N ILE A 233 -2.77 31.32 19.68
CA ILE A 233 -2.42 31.88 18.38
C ILE A 233 -1.91 30.72 17.54
N ILE A 234 -2.51 30.53 16.36
CA ILE A 234 -2.15 29.45 15.44
C ILE A 234 -1.76 30.08 14.12
N ASP A 235 -0.46 30.20 13.88
CA ASP A 235 0.10 30.77 12.65
C ASP A 235 -0.14 29.81 11.48
N ILE A 236 -0.86 30.28 10.46
CA ILE A 236 -1.20 29.48 9.29
C ILE A 236 -0.53 30.11 8.09
N ASN A 237 0.67 29.61 7.81
CA ASN A 237 1.60 30.13 6.80
C ASN A 237 0.94 30.84 5.60
N GLU A 238 0.70 32.14 5.77
CA GLU A 238 0.69 33.17 4.76
C GLU A 238 1.46 34.37 5.36
N SER A 239 1.91 35.30 4.53
CA SER A 239 2.81 36.40 4.91
C SER A 239 2.05 37.63 5.45
N ALA A 240 2.54 38.33 6.50
CA ALA A 240 3.26 39.60 6.30
C ALA A 240 4.02 40.19 7.53
N SER A 241 5.20 40.76 7.21
CA SER A 241 5.85 41.95 7.81
C SER A 241 6.74 41.87 9.07
N ALA A 242 7.89 41.19 8.99
CA ALA A 242 9.18 41.76 9.44
C ALA A 242 10.40 40.90 9.08
N TYR A 243 10.29 39.57 9.03
CA TYR A 243 11.39 38.68 8.60
C TYR A 243 10.83 37.59 7.70
N ARG A 244 11.15 37.69 6.40
CA ARG A 244 10.63 36.84 5.32
C ARG A 244 11.28 35.46 5.35
N CYS A 245 10.47 34.41 5.45
CA CYS A 245 10.82 33.10 4.91
C CYS A 245 9.54 32.46 4.35
N LEU A 246 9.12 32.93 3.18
CA LEU A 246 8.13 32.26 2.33
C LEU A 246 8.71 30.95 1.81
N LEU A 247 7.87 30.02 1.33
CA LEU A 247 8.35 28.86 0.57
C LEU A 247 9.27 29.36 -0.57
N GLU A 248 8.88 30.45 -1.23
CA GLU A 248 9.62 31.16 -2.27
C GLU A 248 10.91 31.84 -1.83
N ASP A 249 11.22 31.86 -0.53
CA ASP A 249 12.48 32.34 0.05
C ASP A 249 13.42 31.18 0.41
N LEU A 250 12.95 29.93 0.42
CA LEU A 250 13.81 28.76 0.58
C LEU A 250 14.86 28.73 -0.53
N SER A 251 16.05 28.27 -0.19
CA SER A 251 17.17 28.22 -1.12
C SER A 251 16.89 27.27 -2.29
N ASN A 252 17.62 27.42 -3.39
CA ASN A 252 17.45 26.51 -4.53
C ASN A 252 17.77 25.08 -4.13
N GLU A 253 18.74 24.88 -3.22
CA GLU A 253 19.14 23.56 -2.72
C GLU A 253 17.96 22.81 -2.08
N ILE A 254 17.16 23.49 -1.26
CA ILE A 254 15.98 22.88 -0.61
C ILE A 254 14.91 22.51 -1.64
N PHE A 255 14.67 23.37 -2.64
CA PHE A 255 13.74 23.04 -3.71
C PHE A 255 14.21 21.90 -4.59
N TYR A 256 15.52 21.80 -4.81
CA TYR A 256 16.10 20.67 -5.51
C TYR A 256 15.91 19.35 -4.76
N GLU A 257 16.04 19.37 -3.43
CA GLU A 257 15.72 18.23 -2.59
C GLU A 257 14.24 17.86 -2.64
N ILE A 258 13.33 18.85 -2.53
CA ILE A 258 11.89 18.64 -2.69
C ILE A 258 11.54 18.06 -4.08
N PHE A 259 12.17 18.58 -5.13
CA PHE A 259 11.90 18.17 -6.52
C PHE A 259 12.41 16.77 -6.83
N ASP A 260 13.43 16.29 -6.11
CA ASP A 260 13.90 14.90 -6.24
C ASP A 260 12.86 13.89 -5.73
N HIS A 261 11.97 14.33 -4.82
CA HIS A 261 10.95 13.49 -4.21
C HIS A 261 9.55 13.62 -4.84
N LEU A 262 9.31 14.64 -5.68
CA LEU A 262 8.02 14.88 -6.30
C LEU A 262 8.01 14.52 -7.79
N ASP A 263 6.87 14.01 -8.25
CA ASP A 263 6.64 13.82 -9.68
C ASP A 263 6.71 15.18 -10.41
N ASN A 264 7.52 15.27 -11.47
CA ASN A 264 7.70 16.52 -12.21
C ASN A 264 6.40 17.08 -12.81
N TYR A 265 5.37 16.26 -13.02
CA TYR A 265 4.04 16.75 -13.36
C TYR A 265 3.39 17.52 -12.20
N HIS A 266 3.50 17.03 -10.97
CA HIS A 266 2.99 17.73 -9.77
C HIS A 266 3.80 19.00 -9.51
N ILE A 267 5.12 18.95 -9.69
CA ILE A 267 5.97 20.13 -9.59
C ILE A 267 5.53 21.19 -10.61
N TYR A 268 5.31 20.78 -11.86
CA TYR A 268 4.82 21.69 -12.90
C TYR A 268 3.48 22.32 -12.50
N LYS A 269 2.50 21.49 -12.12
CA LYS A 269 1.15 21.97 -11.78
C LYS A 269 1.16 22.91 -10.56
N GLY A 270 2.00 22.63 -9.56
CA GLY A 270 2.06 23.40 -8.32
C GLY A 270 2.94 24.66 -8.39
N PHE A 271 4.07 24.60 -9.10
CA PHE A 271 5.12 25.61 -8.99
C PHE A 271 5.41 26.38 -10.28
N PHE A 272 5.04 25.87 -11.47
CA PHE A 272 5.52 26.46 -12.74
C PHE A 272 4.93 27.84 -13.01
N HIS A 273 3.67 28.03 -12.62
CA HIS A 273 2.97 29.30 -12.76
C HIS A 273 3.03 30.16 -11.49
N LEU A 274 3.72 29.69 -10.43
CA LEU A 274 3.75 30.37 -9.14
C LEU A 274 4.54 31.69 -9.23
N ASN A 275 5.76 31.66 -9.78
CA ASN A 275 6.50 32.87 -10.13
C ASN A 275 7.64 32.61 -11.15
N ARG A 276 8.31 33.69 -11.59
CA ARG A 276 9.43 33.61 -12.56
C ARG A 276 10.64 32.84 -12.03
N ARG A 277 10.89 32.82 -10.72
CA ARG A 277 12.02 32.08 -10.11
C ARG A 277 11.82 30.58 -10.29
N PHE A 278 10.67 30.02 -9.95
CA PHE A 278 10.40 28.58 -10.13
C PHE A 278 10.35 28.16 -11.58
N LYS A 279 9.80 29.00 -12.46
CA LYS A 279 9.87 28.77 -13.89
C LYS A 279 11.33 28.65 -14.35
N LYS A 280 12.22 29.55 -13.91
CA LYS A 280 13.66 29.45 -14.19
C LYS A 280 14.30 28.23 -13.53
N LEU A 281 13.91 27.86 -12.31
CA LEU A 281 14.47 26.72 -11.60
C LEU A 281 14.14 25.41 -12.32
N MET A 282 12.93 25.27 -12.87
CA MET A 282 12.57 24.12 -13.71
C MET A 282 13.26 24.15 -15.06
N MET A 283 13.31 25.30 -15.74
CA MET A 283 13.83 25.40 -17.12
C MET A 283 15.36 25.43 -17.22
N ASN A 284 16.04 26.04 -16.25
CA ASN A 284 17.47 26.39 -16.33
C ASN A 284 18.33 25.66 -15.27
N SER A 285 17.76 24.74 -14.49
CA SER A 285 18.56 23.91 -13.58
C SER A 285 19.47 22.95 -14.37
N ASN A 286 20.50 22.42 -13.72
CA ASN A 286 21.36 21.37 -14.27
C ASN A 286 21.02 19.98 -13.72
N LEU A 287 20.01 19.86 -12.87
CA LEU A 287 19.68 18.59 -12.24
C LEU A 287 19.03 17.61 -13.22
N PRO A 288 19.31 16.31 -13.09
CA PRO A 288 18.60 15.28 -13.83
C PRO A 288 17.11 15.33 -13.50
N MET A 289 16.28 14.95 -14.47
CA MET A 289 14.82 15.07 -14.37
C MET A 289 14.14 13.72 -14.63
N THR A 290 13.30 13.31 -13.69
CA THR A 290 12.42 12.15 -13.82
C THR A 290 11.01 12.61 -14.21
N ILE A 291 10.59 12.34 -15.44
CA ILE A 291 9.27 12.71 -15.93
C ILE A 291 8.34 11.50 -15.92
N ASN A 292 7.14 11.67 -15.38
CA ASN A 292 6.10 10.66 -15.42
C ASN A 292 4.78 11.26 -15.94
N ILE A 293 4.39 10.82 -17.13
CA ILE A 293 3.28 11.34 -17.89
C ILE A 293 2.09 10.40 -17.71
N SER A 294 1.18 10.79 -16.82
CA SER A 294 -0.09 10.12 -16.63
C SER A 294 -1.07 10.39 -17.80
N THR A 295 -2.15 9.63 -17.83
CA THR A 295 -3.21 9.81 -18.83
C THR A 295 -3.85 11.19 -18.68
N MET A 296 -3.72 12.04 -19.71
CA MET A 296 -4.29 13.39 -19.75
C MET A 296 -4.85 13.70 -21.16
N SER A 297 -5.65 14.76 -21.27
CA SER A 297 -6.18 15.21 -22.56
C SER A 297 -5.05 15.63 -23.51
N LYS A 298 -5.32 15.59 -24.81
CA LYS A 298 -4.37 16.00 -25.85
C LYS A 298 -3.88 17.45 -25.63
N SER A 299 -4.78 18.38 -25.30
CA SER A 299 -4.44 19.78 -25.03
C SER A 299 -3.52 19.94 -23.82
N ASN A 300 -3.78 19.22 -22.74
CA ASN A 300 -2.95 19.29 -21.53
C ASN A 300 -1.57 18.69 -21.79
N PHE A 301 -1.52 17.62 -22.59
CA PHE A 301 -0.27 17.02 -23.01
C PHE A 301 0.53 17.95 -23.91
N GLU A 302 -0.08 18.64 -24.87
CA GLU A 302 0.59 19.61 -25.73
C GLU A 302 1.19 20.78 -24.94
N ASN A 303 0.45 21.30 -23.94
CA ASN A 303 0.98 22.33 -23.04
C ASN A 303 2.17 21.81 -22.24
N TYR A 304 2.03 20.66 -21.57
CA TYR A 304 3.11 20.04 -20.81
C TYR A 304 4.33 19.71 -21.68
N TYR A 305 4.10 19.29 -22.92
CA TYR A 305 5.14 18.99 -23.89
C TYR A 305 5.96 20.23 -24.25
N ASN A 306 5.30 21.34 -24.58
CA ASN A 306 5.96 22.58 -24.96
C ASN A 306 6.64 23.27 -23.76
N ASP A 307 6.00 23.24 -22.60
CA ASP A 307 6.46 23.98 -21.42
C ASP A 307 7.50 23.22 -20.60
N ILE A 308 7.53 21.89 -20.64
CA ILE A 308 8.41 21.07 -19.78
C ILE A 308 9.29 20.10 -20.56
N LEU A 309 8.72 19.25 -21.43
CA LEU A 309 9.49 18.20 -22.10
C LEU A 309 10.53 18.76 -23.07
N ILE A 310 10.14 19.62 -24.01
CA ILE A 310 11.07 20.17 -25.01
C ILE A 310 12.21 20.97 -24.37
N PRO A 311 11.96 21.91 -23.45
CA PRO A 311 13.03 22.72 -22.86
C PRO A 311 14.03 21.88 -22.05
N ASN A 312 13.56 20.79 -21.43
CA ASN A 312 14.37 19.96 -20.53
C ASN A 312 14.86 18.64 -21.17
N LYS A 313 14.66 18.41 -22.47
CA LYS A 313 15.03 17.17 -23.18
C LYS A 313 16.44 16.66 -22.91
N ARG A 314 17.42 17.56 -22.73
CA ARG A 314 18.82 17.20 -22.44
C ARG A 314 19.10 16.82 -20.99
N ARG A 315 18.17 17.04 -20.06
CA ARG A 315 18.32 16.77 -18.62
C ARG A 315 17.49 15.57 -18.16
N ILE A 316 16.53 15.14 -18.98
CA ILE A 316 15.65 14.02 -18.65
C ILE A 316 16.46 12.73 -18.69
N ASN A 317 16.60 12.07 -17.54
CA ASN A 317 17.26 10.78 -17.42
C ASN A 317 16.25 9.63 -17.30
N THR A 318 15.05 9.90 -16.77
CA THR A 318 13.97 8.93 -16.66
C THR A 318 12.71 9.50 -17.30
N LEU A 319 12.13 8.75 -18.24
CA LEU A 319 10.86 9.09 -18.87
C LEU A 319 9.89 7.92 -18.72
N ARG A 320 8.80 8.15 -17.98
CA ARG A 320 7.66 7.26 -17.87
C ARG A 320 6.46 7.87 -18.56
N SER A 321 5.74 7.08 -19.35
CA SER A 321 4.49 7.50 -19.95
C SER A 321 3.48 6.38 -19.98
N SER A 322 2.27 6.67 -19.51
CA SER A 322 1.05 5.87 -19.77
C SER A 322 0.12 6.54 -20.79
N ASN A 323 0.56 7.65 -21.39
CA ASN A 323 -0.26 8.50 -22.23
C ASN A 323 -0.17 8.07 -23.71
N PRO A 324 -1.30 7.82 -24.40
CA PRO A 324 -1.27 7.37 -25.79
C PRO A 324 -0.70 8.40 -26.77
N PHE A 325 -0.78 9.70 -26.47
CA PHE A 325 -0.30 10.77 -27.35
C PHE A 325 1.22 10.96 -27.32
N VAL A 326 1.90 10.43 -26.30
CA VAL A 326 3.36 10.50 -26.19
C VAL A 326 4.00 9.85 -27.41
N ALA A 327 3.47 8.71 -27.87
CA ALA A 327 4.04 8.06 -29.03
C ALA A 327 3.88 8.85 -30.32
N ASP A 328 2.76 9.56 -30.45
CA ASP A 328 2.48 10.35 -31.63
C ASP A 328 3.33 11.63 -31.73
N ILE A 329 3.82 12.17 -30.60
CA ILE A 329 4.58 13.43 -30.60
C ILE A 329 6.08 13.19 -30.44
N LEU A 330 6.48 12.24 -29.57
CA LEU A 330 7.90 11.97 -29.31
C LEU A 330 8.53 10.98 -30.32
N PHE A 331 7.75 10.05 -30.88
CA PHE A 331 8.28 8.96 -31.72
C PHE A 331 7.81 8.97 -33.18
N LEU A 332 6.90 9.87 -33.58
CA LEU A 332 6.51 10.03 -34.99
C LEU A 332 7.38 11.02 -35.77
N PRO A 333 7.77 12.20 -35.23
CA PRO A 333 8.72 13.05 -35.92
C PRO A 333 10.11 12.39 -35.85
N PRO A 334 10.78 12.13 -36.99
CA PRO A 334 12.05 11.42 -36.99
C PRO A 334 13.09 12.16 -36.14
N ARG A 335 13.81 11.42 -35.28
CA ARG A 335 15.00 11.89 -34.54
C ARG A 335 14.75 12.76 -33.31
N LEU A 336 13.50 13.10 -32.96
CA LEU A 336 13.25 13.90 -31.75
C LEU A 336 13.68 13.19 -30.47
N LEU A 337 13.45 11.87 -30.39
CA LEU A 337 13.90 11.09 -29.25
C LEU A 337 15.42 11.13 -29.08
N LEU A 338 16.18 11.22 -30.18
CA LEU A 338 17.64 11.29 -30.16
C LEU A 338 18.17 12.57 -29.49
N GLU A 339 17.34 13.58 -29.32
CA GLU A 339 17.69 14.80 -28.59
C GLU A 339 17.74 14.59 -27.07
N PHE A 340 17.16 13.48 -26.58
CA PHE A 340 17.19 13.05 -25.18
C PHE A 340 18.48 12.30 -24.86
N ILE A 341 19.62 12.95 -25.09
CA ILE A 341 20.97 12.37 -24.99
C ILE A 341 21.35 11.83 -23.59
N HIS A 342 20.61 12.22 -22.54
CA HIS A 342 20.82 11.77 -21.16
C HIS A 342 19.81 10.73 -20.69
N LEU A 343 18.91 10.28 -21.57
CA LEU A 343 17.88 9.30 -21.20
C LEU A 343 18.51 7.95 -20.86
N GLU A 344 18.34 7.54 -19.62
CA GLU A 344 18.87 6.32 -19.01
C GLU A 344 17.78 5.25 -18.84
N THR A 345 16.59 5.70 -18.42
CA THR A 345 15.42 4.85 -18.15
C THR A 345 14.21 5.29 -18.95
N LEU A 346 13.60 4.35 -19.69
CA LEU A 346 12.36 4.56 -20.44
C LEU A 346 11.29 3.56 -20.00
N ILE A 347 10.12 4.05 -19.60
CA ILE A 347 8.97 3.24 -19.18
C ILE A 347 7.76 3.61 -20.03
N LEU A 348 7.29 2.68 -20.86
CA LEU A 348 6.17 2.86 -21.77
C LEU A 348 5.02 1.94 -21.37
N ASP A 349 3.91 2.52 -20.90
CA ASP A 349 2.71 1.80 -20.48
C ASP A 349 1.52 2.14 -21.40
N LYS A 350 0.72 1.13 -21.73
CA LYS A 350 -0.48 1.20 -22.57
C LYS A 350 -0.27 1.81 -23.97
N ILE A 351 0.93 1.64 -24.54
CA ILE A 351 1.24 2.13 -25.90
C ILE A 351 0.79 1.13 -26.97
N LYS A 352 0.40 1.64 -28.15
CA LYS A 352 -0.07 0.82 -29.28
C LYS A 352 1.07 0.10 -29.99
N MET A 353 0.88 -1.18 -30.32
CA MET A 353 1.90 -2.03 -30.95
C MET A 353 2.48 -1.47 -32.26
N LYS A 354 1.65 -0.85 -33.11
CA LYS A 354 2.08 -0.26 -34.40
C LYS A 354 3.15 0.84 -34.27
N THR A 355 3.32 1.41 -33.08
CA THR A 355 4.33 2.46 -32.84
C THR A 355 5.69 1.89 -32.47
N PHE A 356 5.77 0.63 -32.01
CA PHE A 356 7.00 0.05 -31.46
C PHE A 356 8.11 -0.11 -32.49
N ASP A 357 7.81 -0.50 -33.73
CA ASP A 357 8.84 -0.67 -34.76
C ASP A 357 9.64 0.63 -34.98
N LYS A 358 8.94 1.78 -34.96
CA LYS A 358 9.58 3.10 -35.08
C LYS A 358 10.37 3.47 -33.83
N ILE A 359 9.78 3.21 -32.65
CA ILE A 359 10.41 3.48 -31.36
C ILE A 359 11.76 2.75 -31.27
N PHE A 360 11.79 1.45 -31.55
CA PHE A 360 13.00 0.65 -31.37
C PHE A 360 14.17 1.09 -32.25
N VAL A 361 13.90 1.52 -33.49
CA VAL A 361 14.93 2.09 -34.37
C VAL A 361 15.58 3.31 -33.72
N GLU A 362 14.81 4.18 -33.07
CA GLU A 362 15.37 5.34 -32.38
C GLU A 362 16.09 4.97 -31.08
N LEU A 363 15.57 4.01 -30.31
CA LEU A 363 16.20 3.54 -29.07
C LEU A 363 17.61 2.98 -29.28
N MET A 364 17.89 2.37 -30.42
CA MET A 364 19.22 1.84 -30.77
C MET A 364 20.33 2.90 -30.74
N PHE A 365 19.99 4.17 -31.02
CA PHE A 365 20.96 5.26 -31.10
C PHE A 365 21.05 6.09 -29.82
N LEU A 366 20.25 5.79 -28.79
CA LEU A 366 20.32 6.50 -27.52
C LEU A 366 21.58 6.09 -26.74
N PRO A 367 22.49 7.03 -26.43
CA PRO A 367 23.83 6.68 -25.95
C PRO A 367 23.86 6.15 -24.50
N LYS A 368 22.86 6.49 -23.68
CA LYS A 368 22.81 6.19 -22.24
C LYS A 368 21.66 5.26 -21.84
N LEU A 369 20.80 4.84 -22.76
CA LEU A 369 19.62 4.04 -22.43
C LEU A 369 20.06 2.65 -21.95
N HIS A 370 19.91 2.40 -20.65
CA HIS A 370 20.28 1.13 -20.02
C HIS A 370 19.13 0.44 -19.29
N SER A 371 17.97 1.09 -19.16
CA SER A 371 16.77 0.52 -18.54
C SER A 371 15.53 0.78 -19.41
N LEU A 372 14.78 -0.29 -19.70
CA LEU A 372 13.58 -0.24 -20.53
C LEU A 372 12.46 -1.06 -19.90
N THR A 373 11.29 -0.45 -19.71
CA THR A 373 10.06 -1.16 -19.32
C THR A 373 8.98 -0.92 -20.37
N ILE A 374 8.38 -1.99 -20.88
CA ILE A 374 7.37 -1.94 -21.93
C ILE A 374 6.12 -2.71 -21.49
N SER A 375 4.97 -2.08 -21.64
CA SER A 375 3.63 -2.63 -21.38
C SER A 375 2.69 -2.18 -22.50
N PRO A 376 2.45 -3.00 -23.53
CA PRO A 376 1.52 -2.68 -24.61
C PRO A 376 0.09 -2.58 -24.10
N GLY A 377 -0.68 -1.63 -24.64
CA GLY A 377 -2.10 -1.44 -24.27
C GLY A 377 -3.08 -2.41 -24.97
N GLU A 378 -2.57 -3.23 -25.87
CA GLU A 378 -3.32 -4.11 -26.76
C GLU A 378 -2.69 -5.49 -26.81
N TYR A 379 -3.45 -6.48 -27.29
CA TYR A 379 -2.96 -7.83 -27.47
C TYR A 379 -1.85 -7.89 -28.52
N VAL A 380 -0.75 -8.55 -28.20
CA VAL A 380 0.38 -8.68 -29.14
C VAL A 380 0.14 -9.92 -30.02
N GLN A 381 0.04 -9.74 -31.34
CA GLN A 381 -0.17 -10.85 -32.28
C GLN A 381 1.08 -11.67 -32.56
N SER A 382 2.27 -11.08 -32.43
CA SER A 382 3.56 -11.76 -32.53
C SER A 382 4.59 -11.05 -31.66
N SER A 383 5.15 -11.76 -30.68
CA SER A 383 6.16 -11.21 -29.77
C SER A 383 7.60 -11.34 -30.29
N SER A 384 7.82 -12.10 -31.37
CA SER A 384 9.18 -12.42 -31.85
C SER A 384 9.95 -11.15 -32.24
N HIS A 385 9.32 -10.28 -33.03
CA HIS A 385 9.89 -9.00 -33.45
C HIS A 385 10.17 -8.07 -32.26
N LEU A 386 9.33 -8.12 -31.23
CA LEU A 386 9.53 -7.32 -30.02
C LEU A 386 10.79 -7.78 -29.28
N PHE A 387 10.96 -9.09 -29.05
CA PHE A 387 12.15 -9.62 -28.41
C PHE A 387 13.40 -9.37 -29.23
N SER A 388 13.37 -9.57 -30.56
CA SER A 388 14.55 -9.31 -31.40
C SER A 388 14.98 -7.85 -31.35
N SER A 389 14.03 -6.92 -31.41
CA SER A 389 14.32 -5.49 -31.37
C SER A 389 14.89 -5.06 -30.01
N ILE A 390 14.31 -5.53 -28.91
CA ILE A 390 14.80 -5.22 -27.56
C ILE A 390 16.21 -5.77 -27.36
N PHE A 391 16.47 -7.00 -27.80
CA PHE A 391 17.70 -7.71 -27.46
C PHE A 391 18.88 -7.20 -28.27
N SER A 392 18.62 -6.54 -29.42
CA SER A 392 19.60 -5.80 -30.22
C SER A 392 20.09 -4.49 -29.57
N LEU A 393 19.49 -4.03 -28.47
CA LEU A 393 19.88 -2.78 -27.81
C LEU A 393 21.19 -2.96 -27.00
N HIS A 394 22.33 -2.62 -27.62
CA HIS A 394 23.69 -2.86 -27.08
C HIS A 394 24.08 -2.12 -25.78
N LYS A 395 23.21 -1.27 -25.23
CA LYS A 395 23.44 -0.60 -23.92
C LYS A 395 22.45 -1.06 -22.84
N LEU A 396 21.46 -1.86 -23.19
CA LEU A 396 20.35 -2.21 -22.32
C LEU A 396 20.78 -3.25 -21.26
N LYS A 397 20.78 -2.87 -19.98
CA LYS A 397 21.11 -3.75 -18.85
C LYS A 397 19.87 -4.27 -18.13
N TYR A 398 18.82 -3.46 -18.01
CA TYR A 398 17.57 -3.81 -17.36
C TYR A 398 16.43 -3.80 -18.38
N CYS A 399 15.65 -4.87 -18.43
CA CYS A 399 14.47 -4.96 -19.26
C CYS A 399 13.29 -5.58 -18.49
N LYS A 400 12.15 -4.89 -18.50
CA LYS A 400 10.86 -5.44 -18.06
C LYS A 400 9.85 -5.38 -19.19
N ILE A 401 9.24 -6.50 -19.50
CA ILE A 401 8.30 -6.64 -20.61
C ILE A 401 7.00 -7.21 -20.06
N ILE A 402 5.90 -6.49 -20.20
CA ILE A 402 4.56 -6.93 -19.81
C ILE A 402 3.82 -7.28 -21.10
N ILE A 403 3.48 -8.55 -21.34
CA ILE A 403 2.86 -9.01 -22.58
C ILE A 403 1.56 -9.75 -22.29
N GLN A 404 0.52 -9.39 -23.04
CA GLN A 404 -0.73 -10.14 -23.13
C GLN A 404 -0.82 -10.79 -24.52
N THR A 405 -0.63 -12.11 -24.59
CA THR A 405 -0.55 -12.92 -25.83
C THR A 405 -1.23 -14.28 -25.70
N LYS A 406 -1.59 -14.89 -26.84
CA LYS A 406 -2.01 -16.29 -26.90
C LYS A 406 -0.75 -17.13 -26.98
N VAL A 407 -0.74 -18.30 -26.34
CA VAL A 407 0.44 -19.19 -26.26
C VAL A 407 0.95 -19.58 -27.65
N SER A 408 0.05 -19.75 -28.63
CA SER A 408 0.38 -20.06 -30.03
C SER A 408 1.06 -18.92 -30.79
N GLU A 409 0.98 -17.69 -30.27
CA GLU A 409 1.43 -16.45 -30.92
C GLU A 409 2.71 -15.89 -30.27
N THR A 410 3.12 -16.44 -29.13
CA THR A 410 4.43 -16.17 -28.54
C THR A 410 5.47 -17.10 -29.14
N MET A 411 6.26 -16.55 -30.05
CA MET A 411 7.46 -17.21 -30.56
C MET A 411 8.66 -16.35 -30.13
N PHE A 412 9.68 -16.97 -29.54
CA PHE A 412 11.00 -16.33 -29.50
C PHE A 412 11.69 -16.60 -30.85
N PRO A 413 12.42 -15.63 -31.42
CA PRO A 413 13.11 -15.85 -32.69
C PRO A 413 14.10 -17.02 -32.57
N ALA A 414 13.96 -18.04 -33.42
CA ALA A 414 14.91 -19.16 -33.48
C ALA A 414 16.30 -18.76 -34.03
N TYR A 415 16.43 -17.52 -34.52
CA TYR A 415 17.55 -17.00 -35.31
C TYR A 415 18.04 -15.62 -34.85
N LEU A 416 18.07 -15.34 -33.54
CA LEU A 416 18.98 -14.28 -33.09
C LEU A 416 20.41 -14.79 -33.34
N SER A 417 21.18 -14.05 -34.13
CA SER A 417 22.47 -14.49 -34.65
C SER A 417 23.41 -14.87 -33.49
N GLU A 418 24.26 -15.87 -33.68
CA GLU A 418 25.31 -16.28 -32.70
C GLU A 418 26.31 -15.15 -32.36
N TYR A 419 26.19 -13.97 -33.00
CA TYR A 419 27.11 -12.85 -32.88
C TYR A 419 26.54 -11.62 -32.14
N ASP A 420 25.26 -11.63 -31.75
CA ASP A 420 24.61 -10.52 -31.04
C ASP A 420 24.30 -10.87 -29.58
N GLU A 421 25.34 -11.05 -28.76
CA GLU A 421 25.19 -11.24 -27.32
C GLU A 421 24.51 -10.00 -26.69
N SER A 422 23.34 -10.20 -26.10
CA SER A 422 22.62 -9.11 -25.48
C SER A 422 23.27 -8.74 -24.12
N PRO A 423 23.47 -7.44 -23.83
CA PRO A 423 24.11 -6.99 -22.59
C PRO A 423 23.19 -7.01 -21.37
N ILE A 424 21.95 -7.49 -21.52
CA ILE A 424 20.93 -7.50 -20.47
C ILE A 424 21.42 -8.34 -19.27
N GLU A 425 21.42 -7.70 -18.10
CA GLU A 425 21.76 -8.30 -16.81
C GLU A 425 20.51 -8.62 -16.00
N TYR A 426 19.40 -7.92 -16.23
CA TYR A 426 18.17 -8.07 -15.46
C TYR A 426 16.96 -8.13 -16.40
N LEU A 427 16.26 -9.26 -16.42
CA LEU A 427 15.12 -9.49 -17.31
C LEU A 427 13.87 -9.92 -16.51
N ILE A 428 12.77 -9.18 -16.68
CA ILE A 428 11.44 -9.57 -16.22
C ILE A 428 10.50 -9.70 -17.42
N ILE A 429 9.88 -10.86 -17.58
CA ILE A 429 8.80 -11.09 -18.53
C ILE A 429 7.51 -11.35 -17.74
N ASP A 430 6.61 -10.38 -17.74
CA ASP A 430 5.29 -10.51 -17.15
C ASP A 430 4.25 -10.83 -18.22
N GLY A 431 4.01 -12.11 -18.45
CA GLY A 431 3.11 -12.61 -19.48
C GLY A 431 3.30 -14.11 -19.67
N ARG A 432 2.57 -14.66 -20.64
CA ARG A 432 2.79 -16.04 -21.09
C ARG A 432 4.02 -16.10 -21.99
N PHE A 433 4.95 -17.01 -21.69
CA PHE A 433 6.15 -17.26 -22.47
C PHE A 433 6.27 -18.78 -22.75
N PRO A 434 6.62 -19.20 -23.97
CA PRO A 434 6.71 -20.62 -24.31
C PRO A 434 7.95 -21.25 -23.65
N PHE A 435 7.74 -22.34 -22.92
CA PHE A 435 8.81 -23.03 -22.20
C PHE A 435 9.94 -23.47 -23.13
N GLU A 436 9.60 -23.93 -24.32
CA GLU A 436 10.55 -24.44 -25.31
C GLU A 436 11.46 -23.32 -25.84
N SER A 437 11.05 -22.06 -25.77
CA SER A 437 11.95 -20.95 -26.15
C SER A 437 12.91 -20.52 -25.05
N LEU A 438 12.78 -21.04 -23.82
CA LEU A 438 13.60 -20.61 -22.69
C LEU A 438 15.10 -20.88 -22.92
N ASN A 439 15.43 -21.98 -23.61
CA ASN A 439 16.80 -22.30 -23.96
C ASN A 439 17.43 -21.24 -24.88
N ASN A 440 16.73 -20.89 -25.97
CA ASN A 440 17.17 -19.84 -26.89
C ASN A 440 17.28 -18.47 -26.18
N LEU A 441 16.33 -18.16 -25.30
CA LEU A 441 16.35 -16.94 -24.49
C LEU A 441 17.62 -16.85 -23.63
N LEU A 442 17.90 -17.89 -22.85
CA LEU A 442 19.04 -17.95 -21.94
C LEU A 442 20.38 -17.92 -22.69
N SER A 443 20.43 -18.57 -23.85
CA SER A 443 21.63 -18.62 -24.70
C SER A 443 22.01 -17.24 -25.25
N CYS A 444 21.04 -16.36 -25.49
CA CYS A 444 21.29 -15.00 -25.98
C CYS A 444 21.68 -13.99 -24.87
N LEU A 445 21.70 -14.40 -23.60
CA LEU A 445 21.86 -13.52 -22.44
C LEU A 445 23.03 -13.95 -21.53
N PRO A 446 24.28 -13.93 -22.02
CA PRO A 446 25.43 -14.45 -21.28
C PRO A 446 25.76 -13.68 -19.99
N ARG A 447 25.31 -12.42 -19.88
CA ARG A 447 25.52 -11.53 -18.72
C ARG A 447 24.36 -11.52 -17.72
N LEU A 448 23.33 -12.34 -17.94
CA LEU A 448 22.13 -12.35 -17.13
C LEU A 448 22.44 -12.66 -15.66
N ARG A 449 21.94 -11.81 -14.75
CA ARG A 449 22.04 -11.95 -13.30
C ARG A 449 20.70 -12.29 -12.66
N HIS A 450 19.62 -11.77 -13.23
CA HIS A 450 18.27 -11.93 -12.73
C HIS A 450 17.30 -12.25 -13.86
N LEU A 451 16.53 -13.32 -13.69
CA LEU A 451 15.43 -13.69 -14.57
C LEU A 451 14.15 -13.89 -13.77
N SER A 452 13.07 -13.25 -14.19
CA SER A 452 11.72 -13.52 -13.69
C SER A 452 10.74 -13.67 -14.84
N ILE A 453 10.00 -14.79 -14.89
CA ILE A 453 8.97 -15.05 -15.90
C ILE A 453 7.67 -15.43 -15.19
N SER A 454 6.60 -14.66 -15.40
CA SER A 454 5.36 -14.82 -14.62
C SER A 454 4.48 -16.00 -15.06
N THR A 455 4.61 -16.49 -16.30
CA THR A 455 4.01 -17.76 -16.74
C THR A 455 4.80 -18.38 -17.90
N LEU A 456 5.44 -19.52 -17.66
CA LEU A 456 6.00 -20.41 -18.67
C LEU A 456 4.98 -21.47 -19.04
N VAL A 457 4.53 -21.48 -20.29
CA VAL A 457 3.53 -22.42 -20.77
C VAL A 457 4.17 -23.40 -21.74
N LYS A 458 3.82 -24.68 -21.62
CA LYS A 458 4.18 -25.68 -22.63
C LYS A 458 3.55 -25.32 -23.98
N SER A 459 4.36 -25.14 -25.01
CA SER A 459 3.89 -25.00 -26.39
C SER A 459 3.94 -26.37 -27.09
N GLY A 460 3.04 -26.64 -28.02
CA GLY A 460 3.01 -27.93 -28.74
C GLY A 460 4.19 -28.18 -29.68
N PHE A 461 5.24 -27.36 -29.64
CA PHE A 461 6.40 -27.43 -30.53
C PHE A 461 7.54 -28.19 -29.85
N GLU A 462 8.08 -29.23 -30.49
CA GLU A 462 9.30 -29.90 -30.01
C GLU A 462 10.55 -29.14 -30.48
N GLU A 463 11.43 -28.76 -29.54
CA GLU A 463 12.75 -28.24 -29.89
C GLU A 463 13.64 -29.37 -30.45
N ARG A 464 14.22 -29.12 -31.64
CA ARG A 464 15.21 -29.98 -32.30
C ARG A 464 16.63 -29.37 -32.27
N ARG A 465 17.07 -28.82 -31.13
CA ARG A 465 18.46 -28.34 -30.97
C ARG A 465 19.10 -28.92 -29.71
N GLU A 466 20.37 -29.25 -29.82
CA GLU A 466 21.21 -29.63 -28.68
C GLU A 466 21.38 -28.41 -27.74
N LEU A 467 21.35 -28.66 -26.43
CA LEU A 467 21.53 -27.60 -25.45
C LEU A 467 22.98 -27.08 -25.50
N PRO A 468 23.19 -25.75 -25.52
CA PRO A 468 24.53 -25.19 -25.47
C PRO A 468 25.20 -25.54 -24.13
N SER A 469 26.51 -25.81 -24.16
CA SER A 469 27.30 -26.16 -22.97
C SER A 469 27.68 -24.96 -22.08
N THR A 470 27.21 -23.75 -22.42
CA THR A 470 27.67 -22.50 -21.83
C THR A 470 26.97 -22.24 -20.50
N LYS A 471 27.72 -22.36 -19.39
CA LYS A 471 27.20 -22.01 -18.05
C LYS A 471 27.04 -20.49 -17.91
N LEU A 472 25.87 -20.04 -17.47
CA LEU A 472 25.60 -18.63 -17.15
C LEU A 472 26.22 -18.24 -15.80
N LYS A 473 27.49 -17.82 -15.83
CA LYS A 473 28.31 -17.55 -14.62
C LYS A 473 27.73 -16.44 -13.73
N TYR A 474 26.99 -15.51 -14.31
CA TYR A 474 26.46 -14.34 -13.61
C TYR A 474 25.05 -14.54 -13.06
N LEU A 475 24.34 -15.61 -13.46
CA LEU A 475 22.93 -15.81 -13.14
C LEU A 475 22.77 -16.20 -11.66
N LYS A 476 22.20 -15.29 -10.86
CA LYS A 476 22.05 -15.41 -9.41
C LYS A 476 20.61 -15.60 -8.95
N TYR A 477 19.66 -15.00 -9.65
CA TYR A 477 18.25 -15.03 -9.26
C TYR A 477 17.38 -15.56 -10.40
N ILE A 478 16.51 -16.50 -10.07
CA ILE A 478 15.51 -17.07 -10.99
C ILE A 478 14.16 -17.15 -10.28
N SER A 479 13.11 -16.65 -10.93
CA SER A 479 11.72 -16.79 -10.51
C SER A 479 10.85 -17.20 -11.68
N LEU A 480 10.27 -18.41 -11.64
CA LEU A 480 9.53 -19.00 -12.76
C LEU A 480 8.19 -19.58 -12.30
N ASN A 481 7.13 -19.34 -13.06
CA ASN A 481 5.86 -20.04 -12.88
C ASN A 481 5.67 -21.03 -14.03
N LEU A 482 5.66 -22.32 -13.76
CA LEU A 482 5.70 -23.44 -14.70
C LEU A 482 4.28 -24.01 -14.86
N ASP A 483 3.62 -23.62 -15.95
CA ASP A 483 2.25 -24.03 -16.29
C ASP A 483 2.30 -25.25 -17.25
N TYR A 484 1.95 -26.43 -16.73
CA TYR A 484 2.00 -27.73 -17.42
C TYR A 484 3.38 -28.14 -17.98
N VAL A 485 4.47 -27.67 -17.37
CA VAL A 485 5.84 -28.05 -17.73
C VAL A 485 6.29 -29.26 -16.91
N ARG A 486 6.63 -30.37 -17.57
CA ARG A 486 7.07 -31.59 -16.87
C ARG A 486 8.42 -31.40 -16.18
N PHE A 487 8.61 -32.05 -15.03
CA PHE A 487 9.85 -31.99 -14.25
C PHE A 487 11.06 -32.39 -15.07
N ASP A 488 10.98 -33.45 -15.88
CA ASP A 488 12.10 -33.92 -16.71
C ASP A 488 12.59 -32.84 -17.70
N GLN A 489 11.66 -31.99 -18.18
CA GLN A 489 11.99 -30.90 -19.09
C GLN A 489 12.65 -29.75 -18.33
N PHE A 490 12.11 -29.39 -17.18
CA PHE A 490 12.69 -28.36 -16.31
C PHE A 490 14.07 -28.76 -15.78
N GLU A 491 14.25 -30.02 -15.39
CA GLU A 491 15.51 -30.58 -14.90
C GLU A 491 16.64 -30.40 -15.91
N LYS A 492 16.38 -30.59 -17.21
CA LYS A 492 17.38 -30.37 -18.27
C LYS A 492 17.88 -28.93 -18.30
N ILE A 493 16.98 -27.95 -18.16
CA ILE A 493 17.33 -26.52 -18.13
C ILE A 493 18.12 -26.19 -16.86
N LEU A 494 17.67 -26.68 -15.70
CA LEU A 494 18.35 -26.48 -14.43
C LEU A 494 19.79 -27.00 -14.46
N LYS A 495 20.00 -28.24 -14.94
CA LYS A 495 21.32 -28.85 -15.05
C LYS A 495 22.27 -28.07 -15.97
N THR A 496 21.72 -27.42 -16.98
CA THR A 496 22.49 -26.70 -18.00
C THR A 496 22.87 -25.30 -17.51
N PHE A 497 21.93 -24.55 -16.94
CA PHE A 497 22.10 -23.11 -16.72
C PHE A 497 22.23 -22.68 -15.26
N PHE A 498 21.70 -23.43 -14.28
CA PHE A 498 21.43 -22.89 -12.94
C PHE A 498 22.57 -23.08 -11.92
N HIS A 499 23.77 -23.43 -12.40
CA HIS A 499 24.90 -23.77 -11.55
C HIS A 499 25.30 -22.70 -10.52
N TYR A 500 25.18 -21.42 -10.88
CA TYR A 500 25.60 -20.29 -10.05
C TYR A 500 24.45 -19.57 -9.35
N VAL A 501 23.23 -20.09 -9.48
CA VAL A 501 21.99 -19.49 -8.93
C VAL A 501 22.01 -19.58 -7.41
N GLU A 502 21.73 -18.45 -6.76
CA GLU A 502 21.67 -18.29 -5.30
C GLU A 502 20.22 -18.25 -4.79
N ILE A 503 19.29 -17.79 -5.63
CA ILE A 503 17.86 -17.70 -5.30
C ILE A 503 17.06 -18.33 -6.44
N LEU A 504 16.33 -19.40 -6.11
CA LEU A 504 15.41 -20.08 -7.01
C LEU A 504 14.00 -20.02 -6.44
N ARG A 505 13.08 -19.45 -7.21
CA ARG A 505 11.65 -19.44 -6.91
C ARG A 505 10.90 -20.10 -8.04
N ILE A 506 10.10 -21.11 -7.73
CA ILE A 506 9.28 -21.79 -8.71
C ILE A 506 7.83 -21.89 -8.23
N ALA A 507 6.90 -21.66 -9.14
CA ALA A 507 5.51 -22.09 -9.00
C ALA A 507 5.25 -23.15 -10.08
N THR A 508 4.49 -24.20 -9.82
CA THR A 508 4.33 -25.34 -10.73
C THR A 508 2.91 -25.87 -10.69
N LEU A 509 2.42 -26.39 -11.82
CA LEU A 509 1.06 -26.90 -11.99
C LEU A 509 1.06 -28.29 -12.68
N PHE A 510 0.32 -29.26 -12.12
CA PHE A 510 -0.04 -30.55 -12.73
C PHE A 510 1.12 -31.52 -13.08
N ASP A 511 2.09 -31.73 -12.17
CA ASP A 511 3.09 -32.82 -12.29
C ASP A 511 3.65 -33.26 -10.92
N GLU A 512 3.22 -34.44 -10.46
CA GLU A 512 3.62 -35.04 -9.18
C GLU A 512 5.15 -35.23 -9.04
N ALA A 513 5.90 -35.28 -10.16
CA ALA A 513 7.35 -35.44 -10.11
C ALA A 513 8.06 -34.26 -9.40
N TYR A 514 7.44 -33.08 -9.31
CA TYR A 514 7.94 -31.95 -8.51
C TYR A 514 7.88 -32.19 -7.00
N LEU A 515 7.13 -33.20 -6.55
CA LEU A 515 6.98 -33.56 -5.14
C LEU A 515 7.96 -34.65 -4.69
N ASN A 516 8.83 -35.13 -5.58
CA ASN A 516 9.86 -36.10 -5.24
C ASN A 516 11.05 -35.43 -4.53
N ALA A 517 11.06 -35.49 -3.19
CA ALA A 517 12.08 -34.82 -2.38
C ALA A 517 13.50 -35.35 -2.63
N LYS A 518 13.66 -36.66 -2.81
CA LYS A 518 14.98 -37.27 -3.07
C LYS A 518 15.57 -36.80 -4.39
N ARG A 519 14.73 -36.73 -5.43
CA ARG A 519 15.13 -36.22 -6.75
C ARG A 519 15.60 -34.77 -6.67
N TRP A 520 14.90 -33.92 -5.90
CA TRP A 520 15.35 -32.56 -5.63
C TRP A 520 16.64 -32.51 -4.83
N GLU A 521 16.79 -33.31 -3.77
CA GLU A 521 18.00 -33.35 -2.95
C GLU A 521 19.24 -33.69 -3.78
N GLU A 522 19.15 -34.71 -4.64
CA GLU A 522 20.21 -35.09 -5.58
C GLU A 522 20.49 -33.96 -6.58
N LEU A 523 19.43 -33.39 -7.17
CA LEU A 523 19.54 -32.35 -8.19
C LEU A 523 20.20 -31.07 -7.65
N LEU A 524 19.74 -30.58 -6.49
CA LEU A 524 20.22 -29.34 -5.88
C LEU A 524 21.64 -29.49 -5.35
N SER A 525 21.96 -30.64 -4.75
CA SER A 525 23.30 -30.92 -4.21
C SER A 525 24.37 -30.98 -5.30
N ILE A 526 24.04 -31.56 -6.46
CA ILE A 526 24.98 -31.73 -7.57
C ILE A 526 25.04 -30.48 -8.45
N HIS A 527 23.87 -29.94 -8.83
CA HIS A 527 23.78 -28.94 -9.90
C HIS A 527 23.64 -27.51 -9.41
N MET A 528 23.29 -27.24 -8.15
CA MET A 528 23.07 -25.88 -7.63
C MET A 528 23.82 -25.62 -6.29
N PRO A 529 25.16 -25.75 -6.26
CA PRO A 529 25.94 -25.64 -5.03
C PRO A 529 25.88 -24.25 -4.37
N CYS A 530 25.55 -23.20 -5.15
CA CYS A 530 25.45 -21.83 -4.66
C CYS A 530 24.06 -21.48 -4.06
N LEU A 531 23.09 -22.39 -4.10
CA LEU A 531 21.71 -22.09 -3.73
C LEU A 531 21.58 -21.77 -2.23
N ARG A 532 21.03 -20.59 -1.94
CA ARG A 532 20.79 -20.08 -0.58
C ARG A 532 19.32 -20.01 -0.25
N ILE A 533 18.49 -19.64 -1.22
CA ILE A 533 17.03 -19.55 -1.06
C ILE A 533 16.38 -20.40 -2.13
N PHE A 534 15.54 -21.34 -1.70
CA PHE A 534 14.68 -22.10 -2.57
C PHE A 534 13.24 -21.96 -2.07
N ASP A 535 12.37 -21.38 -2.90
CA ASP A 535 10.95 -21.28 -2.65
C ASP A 535 10.19 -22.05 -3.75
N MET A 536 9.39 -23.05 -3.40
CA MET A 536 8.60 -23.82 -4.37
C MET A 536 7.12 -23.80 -3.99
N ASN A 537 6.27 -23.42 -4.94
CA ASN A 537 4.83 -23.56 -4.86
C ASN A 537 4.36 -24.61 -5.90
N HIS A 538 3.70 -25.66 -5.46
CA HIS A 538 3.13 -26.68 -6.35
C HIS A 538 1.62 -26.67 -6.25
N CYS A 539 0.91 -26.80 -7.36
CA CYS A 539 -0.52 -26.98 -7.36
C CYS A 539 -0.95 -28.14 -8.28
N ASP A 540 -1.83 -29.01 -7.78
CA ASP A 540 -2.28 -30.21 -8.50
C ASP A 540 -3.80 -30.40 -8.40
N SER A 541 -4.41 -31.07 -9.38
CA SER A 541 -5.83 -31.44 -9.42
C SER A 541 -6.09 -32.94 -9.58
N ILE A 542 -5.05 -33.78 -9.59
CA ILE A 542 -5.17 -35.18 -10.02
C ILE A 542 -6.08 -36.02 -9.08
N ARG A 543 -6.89 -36.88 -9.72
CA ARG A 543 -7.92 -37.78 -9.17
C ARG A 543 -7.39 -39.07 -8.49
N ASN A 544 -6.08 -39.31 -8.41
CA ASN A 544 -5.55 -40.67 -8.19
C ASN A 544 -5.10 -40.95 -6.74
N ASN A 545 -5.87 -41.82 -6.09
CA ASN A 545 -5.68 -42.42 -4.76
C ASN A 545 -4.42 -43.31 -4.63
N SER A 546 -3.19 -42.78 -4.51
CA SER A 546 -2.06 -43.66 -4.13
C SER A 546 -1.12 -43.15 -3.04
N LEU A 547 -0.90 -41.83 -2.93
CA LEU A 547 -0.08 -41.26 -1.85
C LEU A 547 -0.94 -40.27 -1.06
N THR A 548 -1.01 -40.47 0.25
CA THR A 548 -1.67 -39.49 1.12
C THR A 548 -0.75 -38.28 1.30
N TYR A 549 -1.32 -37.11 1.55
CA TYR A 549 -0.58 -35.86 1.83
C TYR A 549 0.58 -36.05 2.84
N HIS A 550 0.42 -36.95 3.81
CA HIS A 550 1.44 -37.29 4.80
C HIS A 550 2.67 -38.00 4.20
N ASP A 551 2.45 -38.93 3.26
CA ASP A 551 3.54 -39.69 2.60
C ASP A 551 4.45 -38.77 1.75
N LEU A 552 3.94 -37.62 1.31
CA LEU A 552 4.72 -36.61 0.60
C LEU A 552 5.55 -35.74 1.54
N ILE A 553 5.01 -35.36 2.72
CA ILE A 553 5.74 -34.58 3.73
C ILE A 553 6.94 -35.36 4.25
N ASP A 554 6.76 -36.64 4.54
CA ASP A 554 7.80 -37.48 5.13
C ASP A 554 9.06 -37.56 4.25
N GLN A 555 8.91 -37.35 2.95
CA GLN A 555 10.04 -37.30 2.01
C GLN A 555 10.91 -36.03 2.18
N PHE A 556 10.34 -34.90 2.64
CA PHE A 556 11.06 -33.64 2.86
C PHE A 556 11.61 -33.50 4.30
N ASN A 557 11.68 -34.59 5.06
CA ASN A 557 12.18 -34.59 6.45
C ASN A 557 13.65 -35.04 6.58
N SER A 558 14.39 -35.19 5.47
CA SER A 558 15.82 -35.52 5.53
C SER A 558 16.62 -34.41 6.22
N SER A 559 17.79 -34.76 6.78
CA SER A 559 18.69 -33.79 7.42
C SER A 559 19.09 -32.65 6.48
N PHE A 560 19.16 -32.92 5.18
CA PHE A 560 19.36 -31.92 4.14
C PHE A 560 18.29 -30.82 4.21
N TRP A 561 17.00 -31.17 4.11
CA TRP A 561 15.90 -30.20 4.11
C TRP A 561 15.78 -29.43 5.43
N ILE A 562 15.94 -30.13 6.56
CA ILE A 562 15.89 -29.53 7.90
C ILE A 562 16.97 -28.45 8.06
N SER A 563 18.20 -28.73 7.61
CA SER A 563 19.33 -27.80 7.71
C SER A 563 19.19 -26.55 6.83
N LYS A 564 18.52 -26.66 5.68
CA LYS A 564 18.43 -25.58 4.68
C LYS A 564 17.35 -24.54 4.97
N GLN A 565 16.31 -24.93 5.70
CA GLN A 565 15.18 -24.06 6.06
C GLN A 565 14.49 -23.37 4.87
N TRP A 566 14.42 -24.06 3.73
CA TRP A 566 13.77 -23.58 2.52
C TRP A 566 12.24 -23.69 2.59
N PHE A 567 11.56 -22.95 1.71
CA PHE A 567 10.10 -22.78 1.76
C PHE A 567 9.40 -23.59 0.68
N PHE A 568 8.39 -24.37 1.08
CA PHE A 568 7.63 -25.22 0.18
C PHE A 568 6.13 -25.06 0.44
N THR A 569 5.34 -24.85 -0.60
CA THR A 569 3.88 -24.88 -0.52
C THR A 569 3.33 -25.82 -1.54
N HIS A 570 2.30 -26.55 -1.16
CA HIS A 570 1.55 -27.41 -2.07
C HIS A 570 0.07 -27.05 -1.96
N GLN A 571 -0.60 -27.01 -3.10
CA GLN A 571 -2.00 -26.71 -3.20
C GLN A 571 -2.71 -27.81 -3.96
N HIS A 572 -3.61 -28.54 -3.32
CA HIS A 572 -4.48 -29.46 -4.04
C HIS A 572 -5.81 -28.77 -4.34
N ASP A 573 -6.16 -28.65 -5.62
CA ASP A 573 -7.37 -28.00 -6.11
C ASP A 573 -8.37 -29.06 -6.63
N TRP A 574 -9.14 -29.69 -5.73
CA TRP A 574 -10.35 -30.37 -6.16
C TRP A 574 -11.46 -29.35 -6.40
N GLN A 575 -12.17 -29.51 -7.51
CA GLN A 575 -13.49 -28.91 -7.76
C GLN A 575 -14.49 -29.12 -6.60
N GLN A 576 -14.21 -30.01 -5.64
CA GLN A 576 -14.94 -30.17 -4.38
C GLN A 576 -14.09 -30.49 -3.12
N SER A 577 -12.77 -30.20 -3.04
CA SER A 577 -11.88 -30.12 -1.82
C SER A 577 -10.63 -29.23 -2.06
N LEU A 578 -10.58 -28.00 -1.55
CA LEU A 578 -9.34 -27.20 -1.63
C LEU A 578 -8.42 -27.70 -0.52
N GLU A 579 -7.72 -28.81 -0.72
CA GLU A 579 -6.69 -29.35 0.18
C GLU A 579 -5.33 -28.67 -0.12
N SER A 580 -5.22 -27.38 0.17
CA SER A 580 -3.92 -26.69 0.28
C SER A 580 -3.16 -27.10 1.54
N GLY A 581 -2.20 -28.00 1.41
CA GLY A 581 -1.25 -28.27 2.47
C GLY A 581 0.04 -27.45 2.29
N MET A 582 0.29 -26.47 3.17
CA MET A 582 1.60 -25.81 3.15
C MET A 582 2.66 -26.76 3.70
N PHE A 583 3.67 -27.03 2.88
CA PHE A 583 4.84 -27.81 3.25
C PHE A 583 5.77 -26.95 4.12
N TYR A 584 6.72 -27.62 4.77
CA TYR A 584 7.59 -27.07 5.79
C TYR A 584 8.29 -25.76 5.38
N SER A 585 8.39 -24.87 6.37
CA SER A 585 9.48 -23.89 6.50
C SER A 585 9.96 -24.02 7.94
N THR A 586 11.20 -24.44 8.15
CA THR A 586 11.81 -24.38 9.50
C THR A 586 12.18 -22.93 9.87
N ASN A 587 12.04 -21.98 8.94
CA ASN A 587 12.06 -20.55 9.24
C ASN A 587 10.70 -20.11 9.82
N ARG A 588 10.68 -19.98 11.16
CA ARG A 588 9.52 -19.62 11.99
C ARG A 588 8.89 -18.26 11.66
N TYR A 589 9.59 -17.38 10.92
CA TYR A 589 9.14 -16.01 10.63
C TYR A 589 8.52 -15.81 9.24
N ARG A 590 8.57 -16.82 8.36
CA ARG A 590 8.00 -16.74 7.00
C ARG A 590 6.55 -17.20 6.89
N ARG A 591 5.96 -17.76 7.97
CA ARG A 591 4.60 -18.33 7.96
C ARG A 591 3.57 -17.31 8.46
N GLN A 592 3.15 -16.39 7.59
CA GLN A 592 2.08 -15.42 7.89
C GLN A 592 0.69 -15.94 7.50
N ASP A 593 0.59 -16.78 6.47
CA ASP A 593 -0.64 -17.46 6.04
C ASP A 593 -0.65 -18.91 6.53
N TYR A 594 -1.83 -19.46 6.86
CA TYR A 594 -1.99 -20.86 7.25
C TYR A 594 -3.33 -21.41 6.76
N THR A 595 -3.34 -22.55 6.07
CA THR A 595 -4.61 -23.24 5.76
C THR A 595 -4.91 -24.37 6.75
N PHE A 596 -6.09 -24.30 7.35
CA PHE A 596 -6.60 -25.20 8.36
C PHE A 596 -7.69 -26.15 7.81
N TYR A 597 -7.56 -27.44 8.14
CA TYR A 597 -8.47 -28.53 7.80
C TYR A 597 -8.96 -29.24 9.05
N TRP A 598 -10.27 -29.34 9.21
CA TRP A 598 -10.93 -29.98 10.34
C TRP A 598 -11.05 -31.50 10.24
N GLU A 599 -11.18 -32.05 9.03
CA GLU A 599 -11.40 -33.50 8.79
C GLU A 599 -10.16 -34.36 9.12
N LEU A 600 -8.99 -33.76 9.29
CA LEU A 600 -7.72 -34.45 9.55
C LEU A 600 -7.34 -34.51 11.05
N ALA A 601 -8.09 -33.84 11.93
CA ALA A 601 -7.70 -33.68 13.35
C ALA A 601 -7.75 -34.99 14.17
N ASP A 602 -8.49 -36.01 13.75
CA ASP A 602 -8.56 -37.30 14.46
C ASP A 602 -7.34 -38.21 14.16
N LYS A 603 -6.50 -37.85 13.19
CA LYS A 603 -5.17 -38.43 13.01
C LYS A 603 -4.15 -37.46 13.59
N ILE A 604 -3.62 -37.80 14.75
CA ILE A 604 -2.52 -37.09 15.41
C ILE A 604 -1.46 -36.73 14.36
N CYS A 605 -1.32 -35.45 14.03
CA CYS A 605 -0.11 -34.96 13.36
C CYS A 605 1.04 -35.30 14.32
N PRO A 606 2.03 -36.14 13.95
CA PRO A 606 3.05 -36.63 14.88
C PRO A 606 3.97 -35.54 15.47
N HIS A 607 3.75 -34.27 15.11
CA HIS A 607 4.54 -33.11 15.50
C HIS A 607 3.68 -31.94 16.03
N ALA A 608 2.45 -32.20 16.46
CA ALA A 608 1.55 -31.15 16.98
C ALA A 608 2.01 -30.56 18.33
N GLU A 609 2.93 -31.20 19.05
CA GLU A 609 3.30 -30.77 20.41
C GLU A 609 4.24 -29.55 20.47
N GLU A 610 4.79 -29.03 19.35
CA GLU A 610 5.66 -27.83 19.36
C GLU A 610 5.46 -26.85 18.17
N ASN A 611 4.27 -26.81 17.55
CA ASN A 611 4.00 -25.77 16.54
C ASN A 611 3.61 -24.44 17.20
N ASN A 612 4.58 -23.54 17.36
CA ASN A 612 4.33 -22.18 17.81
C ASN A 612 3.58 -21.37 16.73
N LEU A 613 2.24 -21.45 16.70
CA LEU A 613 1.34 -20.81 15.73
C LEU A 613 1.25 -19.27 15.87
N ASN A 614 2.07 -18.67 16.73
CA ASN A 614 2.09 -17.24 17.02
C ASN A 614 2.52 -16.37 15.82
N SER A 615 3.22 -16.92 14.82
CA SER A 615 3.63 -16.16 13.63
C SER A 615 2.50 -15.95 12.61
N VAL A 616 1.43 -16.75 12.70
CA VAL A 616 0.34 -16.77 11.72
C VAL A 616 -0.55 -15.54 11.92
N LYS A 617 -0.73 -14.76 10.86
CA LYS A 617 -1.58 -13.56 10.81
C LYS A 617 -2.86 -13.78 10.02
N HIS A 618 -2.85 -14.72 9.08
CA HIS A 618 -4.01 -15.04 8.24
C HIS A 618 -4.27 -16.54 8.24
N VAL A 619 -5.50 -16.94 8.60
CA VAL A 619 -5.95 -18.32 8.58
C VAL A 619 -6.95 -18.54 7.45
N HIS A 620 -6.77 -19.57 6.64
CA HIS A 620 -7.74 -20.05 5.66
C HIS A 620 -8.43 -21.32 6.18
N VAL A 621 -9.76 -21.38 6.20
CA VAL A 621 -10.54 -22.56 6.61
C VAL A 621 -11.19 -23.17 5.37
N CYS A 622 -10.97 -24.48 5.15
CA CYS A 622 -11.28 -25.15 3.88
C CYS A 622 -12.13 -26.44 3.99
N SER A 623 -12.65 -26.79 5.16
CA SER A 623 -13.34 -28.07 5.40
C SER A 623 -14.83 -28.09 5.05
N LYS A 624 -15.44 -29.30 5.01
CA LYS A 624 -16.89 -29.49 4.85
C LYS A 624 -17.62 -29.75 6.17
N ARG A 625 -16.92 -30.15 7.23
CA ARG A 625 -17.48 -30.37 8.59
C ARG A 625 -16.57 -29.81 9.68
N ALA A 626 -17.14 -29.33 10.77
CA ALA A 626 -16.41 -28.96 11.99
C ALA A 626 -16.41 -30.12 13.02
N ASN A 627 -15.25 -30.43 13.60
CA ASN A 627 -15.03 -31.40 14.69
C ASN A 627 -15.02 -30.68 16.07
N LYS A 628 -15.51 -31.35 17.12
CA LYS A 628 -15.53 -30.82 18.49
C LYS A 628 -14.15 -30.84 19.16
N SER A 629 -13.28 -31.78 18.82
CA SER A 629 -11.90 -31.89 19.31
C SER A 629 -10.93 -31.15 18.39
N CYS A 630 -10.80 -29.83 18.55
CA CYS A 630 -9.77 -29.06 17.85
C CYS A 630 -8.60 -28.78 18.80
N VAL A 631 -7.38 -29.15 18.41
CA VAL A 631 -6.15 -28.97 19.20
C VAL A 631 -5.38 -27.69 18.81
N ASN A 632 -5.66 -27.11 17.64
CA ASN A 632 -4.89 -25.98 17.10
C ASN A 632 -5.62 -24.63 17.30
N TYR A 633 -4.94 -23.68 17.94
CA TYR A 633 -5.41 -22.30 18.13
C TYR A 633 -4.38 -21.29 17.58
N PHE A 634 -4.85 -20.26 16.88
CA PHE A 634 -4.02 -19.24 16.21
C PHE A 634 -4.18 -17.88 16.93
N PRO A 635 -3.43 -17.61 18.00
CA PRO A 635 -3.72 -16.50 18.93
C PRO A 635 -3.45 -15.11 18.35
N ASN A 636 -2.68 -15.01 17.27
CA ASN A 636 -2.27 -13.74 16.64
C ASN A 636 -2.92 -13.50 15.27
N ALA A 637 -3.87 -14.34 14.88
CA ALA A 637 -4.55 -14.22 13.59
C ALA A 637 -5.42 -12.96 13.56
N THR A 638 -5.13 -12.07 12.60
CA THR A 638 -5.90 -10.84 12.34
C THR A 638 -6.77 -10.96 11.09
N GLN A 639 -6.53 -11.97 10.25
CA GLN A 639 -7.30 -12.21 9.02
C GLN A 639 -7.83 -13.65 8.98
N LEU A 640 -9.05 -13.80 8.48
CA LEU A 640 -9.69 -15.11 8.30
C LEU A 640 -10.27 -15.21 6.88
N SER A 641 -10.00 -16.32 6.20
CA SER A 641 -10.62 -16.67 4.92
C SER A 641 -11.39 -17.98 5.02
N ILE A 642 -12.68 -17.97 4.77
CA ILE A 642 -13.51 -19.17 4.70
C ILE A 642 -13.70 -19.51 3.23
N LYS A 643 -13.03 -20.56 2.76
CA LYS A 643 -13.14 -20.97 1.34
C LYS A 643 -14.38 -21.82 1.08
N ARG A 644 -15.01 -22.37 2.12
CA ARG A 644 -16.16 -23.30 2.00
C ARG A 644 -17.11 -23.22 3.17
N TYR A 645 -18.39 -23.41 2.87
CA TYR A 645 -19.41 -23.63 3.91
C TYR A 645 -19.23 -25.05 4.49
N PHE A 646 -19.18 -25.14 5.81
CA PHE A 646 -19.05 -26.40 6.53
C PHE A 646 -20.25 -26.63 7.45
N GLU A 647 -20.67 -27.88 7.57
CA GLU A 647 -21.67 -28.30 8.56
C GLU A 647 -21.04 -28.21 9.96
N THR A 648 -21.75 -27.57 10.88
CA THR A 648 -21.34 -27.46 12.28
C THR A 648 -22.03 -28.53 13.11
N LEU A 649 -21.29 -29.16 14.03
CA LEU A 649 -21.87 -30.02 15.07
C LEU A 649 -22.50 -29.22 16.22
N ASP A 650 -22.30 -27.89 16.20
CA ASP A 650 -22.88 -26.90 17.11
C ASP A 650 -23.87 -26.01 16.36
N ASP A 651 -24.81 -25.36 17.04
CA ASP A 651 -25.88 -24.55 16.44
C ASP A 651 -25.41 -23.32 15.60
N SER A 652 -24.10 -22.99 15.58
CA SER A 652 -23.56 -21.86 14.79
C SER A 652 -22.07 -22.00 14.39
N ILE A 653 -21.73 -21.45 13.21
CA ILE A 653 -20.37 -21.35 12.66
C ILE A 653 -19.44 -20.51 13.53
N SER A 654 -19.93 -19.46 14.18
CA SER A 654 -19.10 -18.61 15.04
C SER A 654 -18.53 -19.38 16.23
N THR A 655 -19.32 -20.28 16.82
CA THR A 655 -18.89 -21.15 17.93
C THR A 655 -17.79 -22.11 17.51
N SER A 656 -17.85 -22.61 16.28
CA SER A 656 -16.78 -23.45 15.74
C SER A 656 -15.52 -22.61 15.53
N LEU A 657 -15.61 -21.49 14.81
CA LEU A 657 -14.45 -20.66 14.45
C LEU A 657 -13.75 -20.04 15.67
N SER A 658 -14.48 -19.71 16.74
CA SER A 658 -13.90 -19.15 17.97
C SER A 658 -12.94 -20.11 18.69
N ARG A 659 -13.03 -21.42 18.43
CA ARG A 659 -12.09 -22.42 18.94
C ARG A 659 -10.73 -22.39 18.24
N ILE A 660 -10.65 -21.76 17.06
CA ILE A 660 -9.46 -21.77 16.21
C ILE A 660 -8.81 -20.40 16.15
N VAL A 661 -9.61 -19.32 16.08
CA VAL A 661 -9.10 -17.95 15.95
C VAL A 661 -9.77 -17.01 16.97
N PRO A 662 -9.05 -15.98 17.46
CA PRO A 662 -9.65 -14.91 18.25
C PRO A 662 -10.52 -14.01 17.35
N LEU A 663 -11.81 -14.34 17.21
CA LEU A 663 -12.75 -13.60 16.35
C LEU A 663 -12.76 -12.09 16.63
N GLN A 664 -12.53 -11.68 17.88
CA GLN A 664 -12.48 -10.27 18.28
C GLN A 664 -11.26 -9.51 17.74
N GLN A 665 -10.18 -10.18 17.37
CA GLN A 665 -8.97 -9.55 16.81
C GLN A 665 -9.00 -9.45 15.28
N LEU A 666 -9.98 -10.08 14.63
CA LEU A 666 -10.06 -10.07 13.18
C LEU A 666 -10.34 -8.65 12.66
N THR A 667 -9.45 -8.17 11.81
CA THR A 667 -9.59 -6.91 11.07
C THR A 667 -10.09 -7.14 9.64
N LYS A 668 -9.85 -8.34 9.11
CA LYS A 668 -10.30 -8.74 7.76
C LYS A 668 -10.92 -10.12 7.73
N LEU A 669 -12.08 -10.22 7.07
CA LEU A 669 -12.78 -11.47 6.81
C LEU A 669 -13.03 -11.64 5.32
N VAL A 670 -12.69 -12.80 4.77
CA VAL A 670 -12.95 -13.16 3.38
C VAL A 670 -13.79 -14.44 3.36
N ILE A 671 -14.95 -14.41 2.71
CA ILE A 671 -15.81 -15.59 2.51
C ILE A 671 -15.83 -15.90 1.02
N GLU A 672 -15.01 -16.86 0.61
CA GLU A 672 -14.88 -17.30 -0.79
C GLU A 672 -15.82 -18.49 -1.08
N CYS A 673 -17.08 -18.38 -0.66
CA CYS A 673 -18.05 -19.45 -0.78
C CYS A 673 -19.39 -18.95 -1.34
N TYR A 674 -19.72 -19.38 -2.56
CA TYR A 674 -20.93 -18.98 -3.28
C TYR A 674 -22.24 -19.30 -2.53
N ASN A 675 -22.27 -20.38 -1.74
CA ASN A 675 -23.46 -20.87 -1.04
C ASN A 675 -23.51 -20.53 0.46
N PHE A 676 -22.70 -19.57 0.93
CA PHE A 676 -22.67 -19.23 2.35
C PHE A 676 -23.99 -18.52 2.77
N PRO A 677 -24.77 -19.05 3.75
CA PRO A 677 -26.02 -18.43 4.19
C PRO A 677 -25.77 -17.08 4.85
N TRP A 678 -26.55 -16.06 4.46
CA TRP A 678 -26.38 -14.72 5.01
C TRP A 678 -26.64 -14.64 6.52
N GLU A 679 -27.60 -15.42 7.03
CA GLU A 679 -27.95 -15.46 8.44
C GLU A 679 -26.72 -15.82 9.29
N GLU A 680 -25.88 -16.74 8.80
CA GLU A 680 -24.62 -17.10 9.46
C GLU A 680 -23.56 -16.00 9.32
N ILE A 681 -23.53 -15.24 8.23
CA ILE A 681 -22.65 -14.06 8.11
C ILE A 681 -23.02 -13.03 9.17
N VAL A 682 -24.31 -12.71 9.32
CA VAL A 682 -24.77 -11.74 10.34
C VAL A 682 -24.45 -12.22 11.75
N LYS A 683 -24.67 -13.51 12.04
CA LYS A 683 -24.27 -14.09 13.34
C LYS A 683 -22.77 -13.99 13.57
N LEU A 684 -21.94 -14.30 12.57
CA LEU A 684 -20.49 -14.20 12.67
C LEU A 684 -20.03 -12.77 12.96
N LEU A 685 -20.66 -11.78 12.32
CA LEU A 685 -20.38 -10.36 12.55
C LEU A 685 -20.63 -9.91 14.00
N CYS A 686 -21.53 -10.57 14.74
CA CYS A 686 -21.71 -10.30 16.18
C CYS A 686 -20.45 -10.57 17.01
N PHE A 687 -19.58 -11.47 16.56
CA PHE A 687 -18.38 -11.90 17.29
C PHE A 687 -17.09 -11.26 16.77
N THR A 688 -17.18 -10.42 15.74
CA THR A 688 -16.04 -9.80 15.06
C THR A 688 -16.15 -8.26 15.04
N PRO A 689 -16.16 -7.59 16.21
CA PRO A 689 -16.44 -6.15 16.34
C PRO A 689 -15.37 -5.23 15.73
N ASN A 690 -14.17 -5.76 15.45
CA ASN A 690 -13.03 -5.01 14.94
C ASN A 690 -12.79 -5.21 13.44
N LEU A 691 -13.70 -5.86 12.73
CA LEU A 691 -13.61 -5.98 11.28
C LEU A 691 -13.73 -4.60 10.62
N ASP A 692 -12.72 -4.29 9.82
CA ASP A 692 -12.66 -3.11 8.96
C ASP A 692 -12.95 -3.48 7.49
N ALA A 693 -12.51 -4.67 7.08
CA ALA A 693 -12.66 -5.17 5.71
C ALA A 693 -13.42 -6.50 5.65
N LEU A 694 -14.44 -6.56 4.81
CA LEU A 694 -15.21 -7.76 4.49
C LEU A 694 -15.18 -8.02 2.99
N LYS A 695 -14.82 -9.24 2.60
CA LYS A 695 -14.90 -9.70 1.21
C LYS A 695 -15.81 -10.90 1.10
N LEU A 696 -16.77 -10.85 0.20
CA LEU A 696 -17.78 -11.88 -0.03
C LEU A 696 -17.74 -12.30 -1.49
N ASP A 697 -17.84 -13.60 -1.74
CA ASP A 697 -17.94 -14.12 -3.10
C ASP A 697 -19.32 -13.83 -3.69
N PHE A 698 -20.36 -14.32 -3.01
CA PHE A 698 -21.76 -14.12 -3.39
C PHE A 698 -22.61 -13.92 -2.15
N ILE A 699 -23.76 -13.29 -2.34
CA ILE A 699 -24.70 -13.00 -1.28
C ILE A 699 -26.02 -13.72 -1.58
N LYS A 700 -26.29 -14.78 -0.82
CA LYS A 700 -27.46 -15.64 -0.96
C LYS A 700 -28.47 -15.33 0.14
N PHE A 701 -29.68 -14.95 -0.26
CA PHE A 701 -30.80 -14.69 0.65
C PHE A 701 -32.10 -15.25 0.09
N ASN A 702 -33.04 -15.58 0.97
CA ASN A 702 -34.42 -15.85 0.61
C ASN A 702 -35.22 -14.53 0.60
N GLU A 703 -35.63 -14.07 -0.58
CA GLU A 703 -36.29 -12.75 -0.77
C GLU A 703 -37.59 -12.62 0.03
N ASN A 704 -38.25 -13.74 0.33
CA ASN A 704 -39.49 -13.76 1.13
C ASN A 704 -39.28 -13.37 2.62
N ASN A 705 -38.04 -13.30 3.12
CA ASN A 705 -37.74 -13.08 4.55
C ASN A 705 -37.02 -11.75 4.86
N ILE A 706 -36.84 -10.86 3.88
CA ILE A 706 -36.12 -9.57 4.03
C ILE A 706 -36.69 -8.71 5.17
N ASN A 707 -38.01 -8.60 5.25
CA ASN A 707 -38.70 -7.80 6.27
C ASN A 707 -38.62 -8.43 7.68
N LEU A 708 -38.52 -9.75 7.77
CA LEU A 708 -38.34 -10.45 9.05
C LEU A 708 -36.90 -10.31 9.56
N MET A 709 -35.93 -10.38 8.65
CA MET A 709 -34.50 -10.27 8.97
C MET A 709 -34.09 -8.89 9.47
N THR A 710 -34.52 -7.83 8.77
CA THR A 710 -34.25 -6.44 9.15
C THR A 710 -34.87 -6.06 10.51
N LYS A 711 -35.92 -6.78 10.93
CA LYS A 711 -36.54 -6.66 12.25
C LYS A 711 -35.91 -7.56 13.32
N SER A 712 -34.98 -8.43 12.96
CA SER A 712 -34.33 -9.30 13.95
C SER A 712 -33.39 -8.49 14.85
N LYS A 713 -33.35 -8.87 16.13
CA LYS A 713 -32.44 -8.25 17.12
C LYS A 713 -30.97 -8.36 16.69
N THR A 714 -30.59 -9.47 16.06
CA THR A 714 -29.22 -9.73 15.58
C THR A 714 -28.82 -8.74 14.48
N TYR A 715 -29.69 -8.53 13.47
CA TYR A 715 -29.42 -7.57 12.40
C TYR A 715 -29.29 -6.14 12.94
N GLN A 716 -30.20 -5.73 13.82
CA GLN A 716 -30.14 -4.40 14.44
C GLN A 716 -28.88 -4.20 15.29
N TYR A 717 -28.49 -5.22 16.06
CA TYR A 717 -27.25 -5.20 16.82
C TYR A 717 -26.04 -5.01 15.91
N VAL A 718 -25.91 -5.85 14.87
CA VAL A 718 -24.78 -5.75 13.92
C VAL A 718 -24.78 -4.39 13.25
N SER A 719 -25.93 -3.93 12.74
CA SER A 719 -26.09 -2.63 12.09
C SER A 719 -25.60 -1.46 12.94
N ASN A 720 -25.78 -1.53 14.26
CA ASN A 720 -25.38 -0.46 15.17
C ASN A 720 -23.91 -0.58 15.64
N THR A 721 -23.36 -1.79 15.66
CA THR A 721 -22.08 -2.07 16.34
C THR A 721 -20.89 -2.26 15.40
N ASN A 722 -21.13 -2.74 14.18
CA ASN A 722 -20.04 -3.02 13.26
C ASN A 722 -19.30 -1.74 12.81
N LYS A 723 -18.04 -1.91 12.41
CA LYS A 723 -17.13 -0.83 11.99
C LYS A 723 -16.60 -1.02 10.57
N ILE A 724 -17.27 -1.86 9.77
CA ILE A 724 -16.78 -2.21 8.43
C ILE A 724 -16.81 -0.98 7.55
N LYS A 725 -15.64 -0.62 7.00
CA LYS A 725 -15.45 0.48 6.06
C LYS A 725 -15.29 -0.01 4.63
N ASN A 726 -14.69 -1.19 4.46
CA ASN A 726 -14.34 -1.75 3.17
C ASN A 726 -15.15 -3.01 2.88
N LEU A 727 -15.98 -2.98 1.84
CA LEU A 727 -16.74 -4.14 1.38
C LEU A 727 -16.43 -4.48 -0.07
N ASP A 728 -16.07 -5.73 -0.34
CA ASP A 728 -15.85 -6.28 -1.69
C ASP A 728 -16.79 -7.47 -1.92
N VAL A 729 -17.71 -7.37 -2.88
CA VAL A 729 -18.63 -8.42 -3.29
C VAL A 729 -18.32 -8.82 -4.73
N ARG A 730 -17.77 -10.01 -4.94
CA ARG A 730 -17.26 -10.40 -6.28
C ARG A 730 -18.38 -10.47 -7.33
N HIS A 731 -19.52 -11.06 -6.99
CA HIS A 731 -20.60 -11.31 -7.95
C HIS A 731 -21.65 -10.18 -8.00
N ALA A 732 -22.47 -10.22 -9.05
CA ALA A 732 -23.50 -9.22 -9.28
C ALA A 732 -24.57 -9.16 -8.17
N CYS A 733 -24.75 -7.97 -7.59
CA CYS A 733 -25.83 -7.68 -6.65
C CYS A 733 -27.05 -7.07 -7.37
N SER A 734 -28.24 -7.50 -6.95
CA SER A 734 -29.50 -6.83 -7.28
C SER A 734 -29.75 -5.63 -6.35
N TYR A 735 -30.71 -4.78 -6.72
CA TYR A 735 -31.08 -3.58 -5.99
C TYR A 735 -31.48 -3.87 -4.53
N GLU A 736 -32.36 -4.85 -4.30
CA GLU A 736 -32.81 -5.19 -2.94
C GLU A 736 -31.68 -5.74 -2.06
N ARG A 737 -30.74 -6.50 -2.65
CA ARG A 737 -29.55 -6.97 -1.92
C ARG A 737 -28.62 -5.81 -1.57
N MET A 738 -28.43 -4.88 -2.49
CA MET A 738 -27.64 -3.68 -2.23
C MET A 738 -28.22 -2.87 -1.07
N ARG A 739 -29.54 -2.66 -1.08
CA ARG A 739 -30.25 -1.94 -0.02
C ARG A 739 -30.05 -2.59 1.35
N LEU A 740 -30.11 -3.91 1.43
CA LEU A 740 -29.86 -4.67 2.67
C LEU A 740 -28.43 -4.52 3.19
N ILE A 741 -27.45 -4.56 2.30
CA ILE A 741 -26.02 -4.42 2.62
C ILE A 741 -25.74 -3.02 3.15
N ILE A 742 -26.19 -2.01 2.43
CA ILE A 742 -25.97 -0.60 2.74
C ILE A 742 -26.60 -0.22 4.08
N ASN A 743 -27.76 -0.79 4.41
CA ASN A 743 -28.38 -0.58 5.72
C ASN A 743 -27.64 -1.32 6.85
N LEU A 744 -27.03 -2.48 6.57
CA LEU A 744 -26.26 -3.22 7.58
C LEU A 744 -24.90 -2.56 7.88
N PHE A 745 -24.30 -1.89 6.90
CA PHE A 745 -22.97 -1.27 7.02
C PHE A 745 -23.07 0.27 6.92
N PRO A 746 -23.57 0.96 7.96
CA PRO A 746 -23.77 2.41 7.89
C PRO A 746 -22.45 3.21 7.80
N LYS A 747 -21.33 2.64 8.24
CA LYS A 747 -20.00 3.28 8.23
C LYS A 747 -19.16 2.97 6.99
N LEU A 748 -19.78 2.38 5.97
CA LEU A 748 -19.09 1.96 4.75
C LEU A 748 -18.48 3.18 4.04
N GLU A 749 -17.19 3.10 3.72
CA GLU A 749 -16.40 4.14 3.03
C GLU A 749 -16.07 3.72 1.60
N TYR A 750 -15.84 2.42 1.39
CA TYR A 750 -15.47 1.78 0.14
C TYR A 750 -16.39 0.60 -0.18
N LEU A 751 -16.92 0.58 -1.40
CA LEU A 751 -17.69 -0.55 -1.94
C LEU A 751 -17.14 -0.99 -3.29
N LYS A 752 -16.74 -2.27 -3.42
CA LYS A 752 -16.54 -2.94 -4.70
C LYS A 752 -17.62 -4.00 -4.89
N THR A 753 -18.31 -3.99 -6.03
CA THR A 753 -19.39 -4.95 -6.30
C THR A 753 -19.59 -5.16 -7.79
N GLY A 754 -19.98 -6.37 -8.20
CA GLY A 754 -20.66 -6.56 -9.49
C GLY A 754 -22.08 -6.02 -9.41
N VAL A 755 -22.67 -5.59 -10.53
CA VAL A 755 -24.06 -5.10 -10.57
C VAL A 755 -24.81 -5.68 -11.77
N ASN A 756 -26.10 -6.04 -11.57
CA ASN A 756 -26.96 -6.41 -12.68
C ASN A 756 -27.16 -5.20 -13.60
N ARG A 757 -26.81 -5.34 -14.89
CA ARG A 757 -26.87 -4.27 -15.88
C ARG A 757 -28.25 -3.60 -15.98
N LYS A 758 -29.34 -4.35 -15.78
CA LYS A 758 -30.70 -3.78 -15.84
C LYS A 758 -31.01 -2.84 -14.67
N GLU A 759 -30.31 -2.99 -13.55
CA GLU A 759 -30.58 -2.28 -12.29
C GLU A 759 -29.47 -1.28 -11.93
N ILE A 760 -28.42 -1.15 -12.75
CA ILE A 760 -27.24 -0.33 -12.45
C ILE A 760 -27.58 1.13 -12.16
N VAL A 761 -28.48 1.71 -12.96
CA VAL A 761 -28.95 3.09 -12.78
C VAL A 761 -29.68 3.25 -11.43
N GLN A 762 -30.56 2.31 -11.12
CA GLN A 762 -31.34 2.33 -9.88
C GLN A 762 -30.43 2.18 -8.65
N ILE A 763 -29.44 1.30 -8.72
CA ILE A 763 -28.45 1.06 -7.65
C ILE A 763 -27.57 2.28 -7.45
N VAL A 764 -26.98 2.84 -8.51
CA VAL A 764 -26.10 4.01 -8.40
C VAL A 764 -26.87 5.21 -7.85
N ARG A 765 -28.08 5.48 -8.35
CA ARG A 765 -28.93 6.56 -7.82
C ARG A 765 -29.21 6.39 -6.33
N PHE A 766 -29.50 5.16 -5.87
CA PHE A 766 -29.70 4.87 -4.45
C PHE A 766 -28.45 5.08 -3.60
N LEU A 767 -27.29 4.61 -4.06
CA LEU A 767 -26.02 4.77 -3.34
C LEU A 767 -25.64 6.26 -3.20
N LEU A 768 -25.72 7.03 -4.28
CA LEU A 768 -25.29 8.43 -4.29
C LEU A 768 -26.27 9.38 -3.60
N SER A 769 -27.58 9.11 -3.68
CA SER A 769 -28.58 9.92 -2.97
C SER A 769 -28.46 9.79 -1.45
N LYS A 770 -28.02 8.63 -0.94
CA LYS A 770 -27.75 8.42 0.48
C LYS A 770 -26.47 9.10 0.96
N SER A 771 -25.41 9.12 0.14
CA SER A 771 -24.14 9.78 0.52
C SER A 771 -24.30 11.29 0.64
N ASN A 772 -25.14 11.92 -0.18
CA ASN A 772 -25.41 13.37 -0.09
C ASN A 772 -26.23 13.80 1.15
N ASN A 773 -26.96 12.87 1.78
CA ASN A 773 -27.81 13.18 2.94
C ASN A 773 -27.07 13.04 4.29
N GLU A 774 -25.73 13.15 4.31
CA GLU A 774 -24.85 13.14 5.51
C GLU A 774 -24.95 11.89 6.42
N THR A 775 -25.68 10.84 6.01
CA THR A 775 -25.93 9.64 6.85
C THR A 775 -25.04 8.45 6.51
N GLN A 776 -24.26 8.51 5.43
CA GLN A 776 -23.32 7.45 5.02
C GLN A 776 -21.95 8.03 4.65
N ASN A 777 -20.90 7.31 5.06
CA ASN A 777 -19.51 7.69 4.80
C ASN A 777 -18.99 7.23 3.43
N LEU A 778 -19.85 6.75 2.53
CA LEU A 778 -19.43 6.15 1.27
C LEU A 778 -18.91 7.25 0.34
N PHE A 779 -17.62 7.16 -0.02
CA PHE A 779 -16.96 8.09 -0.95
C PHE A 779 -16.23 7.38 -2.09
N PHE A 780 -16.19 6.04 -2.08
CA PHE A 780 -15.58 5.25 -3.14
C PHE A 780 -16.47 4.06 -3.57
N LEU A 781 -16.70 3.96 -4.88
CA LEU A 781 -17.47 2.91 -5.51
C LEU A 781 -16.71 2.30 -6.70
N CYS A 782 -16.51 0.99 -6.68
CA CYS A 782 -16.00 0.20 -7.80
C CYS A 782 -17.07 -0.76 -8.30
N ILE A 783 -17.53 -0.58 -9.53
CA ILE A 783 -18.47 -1.49 -10.19
C ILE A 783 -17.69 -2.41 -11.13
N SER A 784 -17.69 -3.70 -10.82
CA SER A 784 -16.87 -4.70 -11.52
C SER A 784 -17.60 -5.31 -12.72
N GLU A 785 -16.83 -5.75 -13.71
CA GLU A 785 -17.29 -6.51 -14.90
C GLU A 785 -18.33 -5.81 -15.78
N ILE A 786 -18.32 -4.47 -15.88
CA ILE A 786 -19.27 -3.73 -16.70
C ILE A 786 -18.71 -3.32 -18.07
N PRO A 787 -19.56 -3.20 -19.11
CA PRO A 787 -19.13 -2.66 -20.40
C PRO A 787 -18.77 -1.18 -20.31
N LYS A 788 -17.80 -0.73 -21.10
CA LYS A 788 -17.34 0.67 -21.15
C LYS A 788 -18.45 1.68 -21.48
N ILE A 789 -19.55 1.25 -22.11
CA ILE A 789 -20.68 2.13 -22.44
C ILE A 789 -21.34 2.72 -21.18
N CYS A 790 -21.34 1.96 -20.07
CA CYS A 790 -21.92 2.39 -18.80
C CYS A 790 -21.18 3.58 -18.18
N LEU A 791 -19.92 3.83 -18.54
CA LEU A 791 -19.19 5.02 -18.12
C LEU A 791 -19.89 6.31 -18.58
N LYS A 792 -20.32 6.36 -19.85
CA LYS A 792 -21.00 7.53 -20.38
C LYS A 792 -22.40 7.68 -19.77
N GLU A 793 -23.13 6.58 -19.64
CA GLU A 793 -24.47 6.54 -19.05
C GLU A 793 -24.47 7.04 -17.59
N LEU A 794 -23.56 6.53 -16.76
CA LEU A 794 -23.47 6.92 -15.35
C LEU A 794 -22.93 8.34 -15.18
N ASN A 795 -21.93 8.75 -15.96
CA ASN A 795 -21.43 10.13 -15.91
C ASN A 795 -22.52 11.13 -16.33
N PHE A 796 -23.35 10.78 -17.32
CA PHE A 796 -24.50 11.60 -17.70
C PHE A 796 -25.55 11.67 -16.58
N LEU A 797 -25.89 10.53 -15.97
CA LEU A 797 -26.83 10.45 -14.85
C LEU A 797 -26.41 11.33 -13.66
N ILE A 798 -25.14 11.21 -13.23
CA ILE A 798 -24.62 11.96 -12.07
C ILE A 798 -24.72 13.47 -12.32
N LYS A 799 -24.41 13.94 -13.54
CA LYS A 799 -24.52 15.36 -13.90
C LYS A 799 -25.96 15.83 -14.05
N LEU A 800 -26.80 15.05 -14.73
CA LEU A 800 -28.18 15.42 -15.03
C LEU A 800 -28.99 15.60 -13.74
N GLU A 801 -28.77 14.70 -12.77
CA GLU A 801 -29.51 14.68 -11.51
C GLU A 801 -28.78 15.38 -10.36
N ASN A 802 -27.62 15.99 -10.63
CA ASN A 802 -26.78 16.66 -9.65
C ASN A 802 -26.53 15.81 -8.39
N LEU A 803 -26.23 14.51 -8.60
CA LEU A 803 -26.10 13.53 -7.51
C LEU A 803 -24.83 13.71 -6.69
N LEU A 804 -23.80 14.34 -7.26
CA LEU A 804 -22.50 14.58 -6.63
C LEU A 804 -21.96 15.94 -7.09
N GLY A 805 -21.26 16.65 -6.20
CA GLY A 805 -20.57 17.90 -6.51
C GLY A 805 -19.28 17.65 -7.29
N ASP A 806 -18.15 17.55 -6.58
CA ASP A 806 -16.87 17.14 -7.18
C ASP A 806 -16.76 15.63 -7.15
N TYR A 807 -16.50 15.02 -8.32
CA TYR A 807 -16.29 13.58 -8.41
C TYR A 807 -15.37 13.25 -9.58
N PHE A 808 -14.79 12.06 -9.52
CA PHE A 808 -14.00 11.48 -10.59
C PHE A 808 -14.55 10.11 -10.94
N ILE A 809 -14.67 9.86 -12.24
CA ILE A 809 -15.12 8.58 -12.78
C ILE A 809 -14.15 8.08 -13.84
N THR A 810 -13.66 6.86 -13.70
CA THR A 810 -12.73 6.24 -14.65
C THR A 810 -13.08 4.77 -14.90
N PHE A 811 -12.57 4.23 -15.99
CA PHE A 811 -12.81 2.85 -16.41
C PHE A 811 -11.48 2.15 -16.69
N ILE A 812 -11.19 1.10 -15.92
CA ILE A 812 -9.93 0.35 -15.98
C ILE A 812 -10.25 -1.14 -15.89
N ASN A 813 -9.76 -1.95 -16.84
CA ASN A 813 -9.85 -3.42 -16.80
C ASN A 813 -11.26 -4.00 -16.57
N ARG A 814 -12.29 -3.43 -17.23
CA ARG A 814 -13.72 -3.79 -17.06
C ARG A 814 -14.37 -3.35 -15.74
N ASP A 815 -13.63 -2.63 -14.91
CA ASP A 815 -14.14 -2.05 -13.68
C ASP A 815 -14.33 -0.53 -13.87
N LEU A 816 -15.42 -0.01 -13.33
CA LEU A 816 -15.68 1.43 -13.25
C LEU A 816 -15.43 1.89 -11.82
N TYR A 817 -14.59 2.90 -11.68
CA TYR A 817 -14.23 3.50 -10.41
C TYR A 817 -14.84 4.89 -10.34
N LEU A 818 -15.56 5.16 -9.27
CA LEU A 818 -16.19 6.43 -8.96
C LEU A 818 -15.80 6.82 -7.54
N TRP A 819 -15.29 8.03 -7.35
CA TRP A 819 -15.02 8.60 -6.03
C TRP A 819 -15.38 10.08 -5.99
N TRP A 820 -15.80 10.57 -4.82
CA TRP A 820 -16.33 11.91 -4.62
C TRP A 820 -16.00 12.44 -3.23
#